data_AF-A0A522WB88-F1
#
_entry.id   AF-A0A522WB88-F1
#
_cell.length_a   1.000
_cell.length_b   1.000
_cell.length_c   1.000
_cell.angle_alpha   90.00
_cell.angle_beta   90.00
_cell.angle_gamma   90.00
#
_symmetry.space_group_name_H-M   'P 1'
#
loop_
_entity.id
_entity.type
_entity.pdbx_description
1 polymer ?
#
loop_
_entity_poly.entity_id
_entity_poly.type
_entity_poly.pdbx_seq_one_letter_code
_entity_poly.pdbx_strand_id
1 'polypeptide(L)'
;MKKKSLRKIILALFLLLSIASISIFYINKFVLPVKIKSLIIRHLEKETRKKVTLESVQFNILKGLILRNLSVWDGQKKLIGFKEASFSFLILPVLRERKIIIPNVRIQEPVIFLERESGGSFNLRELMPKPKNAAGHPEFGLIISALNLTAGHIDFQDNAVSPPFTKSLADVNLNIFFSLPASLRFEVNAKIPSALPLSLNADGQFLLTKQELKAKIAIRNASVSDFSPYYKGLTFDIKGGLIDAFAQLNLKEGLLTLDSRLQGRDIASAKDKAFLSLNADASSLLKYNTKDKRLTFSGKADIFKANISGVDTLGEIKDINGRINFNDSGLSSDRILATVFGFPIEAKINLVDFKNPSLTIEAASKLSLSDLQKIGLEKLKVSLPAEITGEGRLLLNVTAKPASQEAPLVNGSLNISSAAVKIDKISSPITDIHGLLSFDMTKLNWSNLRFKFQESAYQSEGELIDFNNPAVSLRLSSPELSLTSRFSFTENKLIKIAELKGKYLNTSFLLSGNLGIADTQSISASLNIDADINLEDTDKPLHKFKERLEQIKPSGLVKAKINLQGSLNHPKLCTIKAEASSPSLSLYGLKSDEFILRYEQSQGIADIPLIRIALYNGVIEANAKVNLDTENMPFRIETKIEDINIGKLKDDTPARNQDISGTLQAVSRLNGFIGDYSKLSGSGQILVKDGKLWELNLFKGMGKLIFSRNFADITFSKGYCEFFVKDRSVFTENLTMVSPLVSLEGKCKIGFDGSLSAAMNVQLSEETMPETGTFKDFTTALMGVPGRFAVIDISGSLQKPEFKFKTAMLEVIKGITGSVIENIFGQ
;
A
#
# COMPACT_ATOMS: atom_id res chain seq x y z
N MET A 1 -35.69 -107.75 0.20
CA MET A 1 -34.70 -108.19 -0.81
C MET A 1 -33.92 -109.41 -0.30
N LYS A 2 -33.86 -110.52 -1.06
CA LYS A 2 -33.25 -111.79 -0.64
C LYS A 2 -31.71 -111.71 -0.53
N LYS A 3 -31.15 -112.21 0.59
CA LYS A 3 -29.70 -112.25 0.95
C LYS A 3 -28.74 -112.74 -0.16
N LYS A 4 -29.24 -113.57 -1.10
CA LYS A 4 -28.49 -114.09 -2.27
C LYS A 4 -28.31 -113.07 -3.43
N SER A 5 -29.24 -112.13 -3.61
CA SER A 5 -29.13 -111.07 -4.63
C SER A 5 -28.10 -110.00 -4.22
N LEU A 6 -28.08 -109.65 -2.93
CA LEU A 6 -27.13 -108.70 -2.37
C LEU A 6 -25.67 -109.18 -2.52
N ARG A 7 -25.38 -110.48 -2.33
CA ARG A 7 -24.03 -111.05 -2.52
C ARG A 7 -23.54 -110.98 -3.97
N LYS A 8 -24.42 -111.20 -4.96
CA LYS A 8 -24.08 -111.07 -6.40
C LYS A 8 -23.85 -109.62 -6.80
N ILE A 9 -24.65 -108.70 -6.25
CA ILE A 9 -24.46 -107.25 -6.45
C ILE A 9 -23.15 -106.79 -5.81
N ILE A 10 -22.84 -107.21 -4.59
CA ILE A 10 -21.56 -106.88 -3.91
C ILE A 10 -20.37 -107.45 -4.67
N LEU A 11 -20.44 -108.70 -5.16
CA LEU A 11 -19.35 -109.31 -5.92
C LEU A 11 -19.15 -108.62 -7.28
N ALA A 12 -20.24 -108.28 -7.98
CA ALA A 12 -20.19 -107.50 -9.22
C ALA A 12 -19.65 -106.09 -8.98
N LEU A 13 -20.03 -105.45 -7.88
CA LEU A 13 -19.53 -104.13 -7.49
C LEU A 13 -18.04 -104.19 -7.13
N PHE A 14 -17.59 -105.22 -6.40
CA PHE A 14 -16.19 -105.43 -6.06
C PHE A 14 -15.35 -105.71 -7.31
N LEU A 15 -15.83 -106.54 -8.24
CA LEU A 15 -15.17 -106.80 -9.52
C LEU A 15 -15.08 -105.51 -10.35
N LEU A 16 -16.16 -104.73 -10.41
CA LEU A 16 -16.21 -103.46 -11.14
C LEU A 16 -15.28 -102.40 -10.51
N LEU A 17 -15.21 -102.33 -9.18
CA LEU A 17 -14.26 -101.49 -8.45
C LEU A 17 -12.81 -101.94 -8.67
N SER A 18 -12.55 -103.25 -8.71
CA SER A 18 -11.23 -103.82 -8.97
C SER A 18 -10.76 -103.51 -10.40
N ILE A 19 -11.65 -103.69 -11.38
CA ILE A 19 -11.40 -103.32 -12.79
C ILE A 19 -11.17 -101.81 -12.90
N ALA A 20 -12.02 -100.99 -12.28
CA ALA A 20 -11.83 -99.54 -12.27
C ALA A 20 -10.49 -99.13 -11.65
N SER A 21 -10.08 -99.75 -10.55
CA SER A 21 -8.80 -99.50 -9.89
C SER A 21 -7.62 -99.90 -10.77
N ILE A 22 -7.67 -101.07 -11.42
CA ILE A 22 -6.63 -101.54 -12.36
C ILE A 22 -6.57 -100.63 -13.60
N SER A 23 -7.72 -100.23 -14.15
CA SER A 23 -7.80 -99.30 -15.28
C SER A 23 -7.24 -97.92 -14.92
N ILE A 24 -7.58 -97.37 -13.75
CA ILE A 24 -7.03 -96.09 -13.28
C ILE A 24 -5.51 -96.21 -13.08
N PHE A 25 -5.02 -97.31 -12.49
CA PHE A 25 -3.59 -97.56 -12.33
C PHE A 25 -2.87 -97.63 -13.69
N TYR A 26 -3.42 -98.36 -14.67
CA TYR A 26 -2.86 -98.47 -16.02
C TYR A 26 -2.86 -97.11 -16.75
N ILE A 27 -3.97 -96.37 -16.66
CA ILE A 27 -4.11 -95.03 -17.25
C ILE A 27 -3.06 -94.08 -16.65
N ASN A 28 -2.91 -94.05 -15.32
CA ASN A 28 -1.95 -93.20 -14.64
C ASN A 28 -0.48 -93.58 -14.88
N LYS A 29 -0.18 -94.88 -14.98
CA LYS A 29 1.21 -95.37 -15.10
C LYS A 29 1.72 -95.39 -16.54
N PHE A 30 0.87 -95.70 -17.52
CA PHE A 30 1.31 -95.92 -18.91
C PHE A 30 0.68 -94.96 -19.92
N VAL A 31 -0.64 -94.71 -19.85
CA VAL A 31 -1.35 -93.94 -20.88
C VAL A 31 -1.10 -92.44 -20.76
N LEU A 32 -1.31 -91.87 -19.57
CA LEU A 32 -1.19 -90.42 -19.36
C LEU A 32 0.25 -89.91 -19.53
N PRO A 33 1.29 -90.53 -18.92
CA PRO A 33 2.65 -89.99 -18.99
C PRO A 33 3.28 -90.12 -20.38
N VAL A 34 2.89 -91.11 -21.19
CA VAL A 34 3.52 -91.39 -22.48
C VAL A 34 2.70 -90.80 -23.64
N LYS A 35 1.39 -91.09 -23.72
CA LYS A 35 0.54 -90.68 -24.86
C LYS A 35 -0.08 -89.30 -24.67
N ILE A 36 -0.72 -89.04 -23.54
CA ILE A 36 -1.44 -87.76 -23.33
C ILE A 36 -0.47 -86.60 -23.10
N LYS A 37 0.57 -86.79 -22.28
CA LYS A 37 1.63 -85.79 -22.08
C LYS A 37 2.27 -85.36 -23.40
N SER A 38 2.69 -86.31 -24.24
CA SER A 38 3.32 -85.99 -25.53
C SER A 38 2.35 -85.32 -26.52
N LEU A 39 1.08 -85.70 -26.50
CA LEU A 39 0.02 -85.05 -27.28
C LEU A 39 -0.18 -83.60 -26.85
N ILE A 40 -0.27 -83.34 -25.54
CA ILE A 40 -0.43 -81.98 -24.98
C ILE A 40 0.77 -81.10 -25.39
N ILE A 41 2.01 -81.58 -25.18
CA ILE A 41 3.22 -80.84 -25.55
C ILE A 41 3.19 -80.53 -27.05
N ARG A 42 3.05 -81.56 -27.91
CA ARG A 42 3.08 -81.39 -29.37
C ARG A 42 1.98 -80.44 -29.86
N HIS A 43 0.78 -80.52 -29.30
CA HIS A 43 -0.33 -79.66 -29.70
C HIS A 43 -0.10 -78.21 -29.25
N LEU A 44 0.32 -77.99 -28.00
CA LEU A 44 0.63 -76.65 -27.51
C LEU A 44 1.82 -76.04 -28.26
N GLU A 45 2.88 -76.80 -28.56
CA GLU A 45 4.00 -76.31 -29.37
C GLU A 45 3.57 -75.95 -30.79
N LYS A 46 2.69 -76.75 -31.40
CA LYS A 46 2.15 -76.48 -32.74
C LYS A 46 1.30 -75.22 -32.78
N GLU A 47 0.40 -75.04 -31.81
CA GLU A 47 -0.53 -73.92 -31.78
C GLU A 47 0.16 -72.62 -31.32
N THR A 48 1.03 -72.69 -30.31
CA THR A 48 1.73 -71.51 -29.78
C THR A 48 2.99 -71.14 -30.56
N ARG A 49 3.58 -72.09 -31.31
CA ARG A 49 4.92 -71.97 -31.93
C ARG A 49 6.03 -71.67 -30.92
N LYS A 50 5.81 -71.99 -29.64
CA LYS A 50 6.75 -71.81 -28.53
C LYS A 50 7.12 -73.17 -27.95
N LYS A 51 8.26 -73.26 -27.26
CA LYS A 51 8.71 -74.51 -26.64
C LYS A 51 7.88 -74.81 -25.40
N VAL A 52 7.42 -76.05 -25.24
CA VAL A 52 6.56 -76.44 -24.10
C VAL A 52 7.21 -77.54 -23.29
N THR A 53 7.21 -77.35 -21.98
CA THR A 53 7.66 -78.34 -20.99
C THR A 53 6.47 -78.72 -20.11
N LEU A 54 6.37 -80.00 -19.75
CA LEU A 54 5.34 -80.54 -18.87
C LEU A 54 5.95 -81.70 -18.09
N GLU A 55 5.93 -81.67 -16.76
CA GLU A 55 6.58 -82.70 -15.95
C GLU A 55 5.77 -83.99 -15.94
N SER A 56 4.50 -83.92 -15.54
CA SER A 56 3.64 -85.11 -15.43
C SER A 56 2.17 -84.80 -15.73
N VAL A 57 1.47 -85.85 -16.16
CA VAL A 57 0.01 -85.86 -16.33
C VAL A 57 -0.53 -87.06 -15.56
N GLN A 58 -1.43 -86.81 -14.63
CA GLN A 58 -2.03 -87.81 -13.74
C GLN A 58 -3.55 -87.63 -13.72
N PHE A 59 -4.28 -88.68 -13.39
CA PHE A 59 -5.72 -88.66 -13.17
C PHE A 59 -6.03 -89.02 -11.72
N ASN A 60 -6.84 -88.19 -11.10
CA ASN A 60 -7.33 -88.34 -9.74
C ASN A 60 -8.86 -88.39 -9.78
N ILE A 61 -9.47 -89.30 -9.02
CA ILE A 61 -10.92 -89.51 -9.05
C ILE A 61 -11.70 -88.26 -8.58
N LEU A 62 -11.14 -87.49 -7.64
CA LEU A 62 -11.77 -86.28 -7.09
C LEU A 62 -11.45 -85.02 -7.89
N LYS A 63 -10.18 -84.84 -8.31
CA LYS A 63 -9.70 -83.65 -9.02
C LYS A 63 -9.77 -83.75 -10.55
N GLY A 64 -10.01 -84.93 -11.10
CA GLY A 64 -9.95 -85.19 -12.54
C GLY A 64 -8.53 -85.28 -13.07
N LEU A 65 -8.28 -84.74 -14.26
CA LEU A 65 -6.96 -84.69 -14.88
C LEU A 65 -6.10 -83.62 -14.20
N ILE A 66 -4.87 -83.95 -13.84
CA ILE A 66 -3.89 -83.10 -13.18
C ILE A 66 -2.64 -83.00 -14.05
N LEU A 67 -2.24 -81.78 -14.41
CA LEU A 67 -1.01 -81.46 -15.11
C LEU A 67 -0.06 -80.77 -14.12
N ARG A 68 1.18 -81.24 -14.00
CA ARG A 68 2.18 -80.65 -13.11
C ARG A 68 3.32 -79.98 -13.87
N ASN A 69 3.72 -78.80 -13.41
CA ASN A 69 4.87 -78.04 -13.90
C ASN A 69 4.87 -77.88 -15.42
N LEU A 70 3.79 -77.31 -15.95
CA LEU A 70 3.74 -76.90 -17.35
C LEU A 70 4.40 -75.52 -17.48
N SER A 71 5.21 -75.33 -18.52
CA SER A 71 5.77 -74.02 -18.86
C SER A 71 5.94 -73.88 -20.37
N VAL A 72 5.49 -72.74 -20.89
CA VAL A 72 5.66 -72.27 -22.26
C VAL A 72 6.79 -71.25 -22.27
N TRP A 73 7.79 -71.49 -23.11
CA TRP A 73 9.04 -70.73 -23.14
C TRP A 73 9.22 -69.99 -24.46
N ASP A 74 9.76 -68.78 -24.38
CA ASP A 74 10.21 -67.99 -25.51
C ASP A 74 11.69 -67.65 -25.34
N GLY A 75 12.54 -68.33 -26.12
CA GLY A 75 13.98 -68.38 -25.86
C GLY A 75 14.28 -68.89 -24.44
N GLN A 76 14.86 -68.01 -23.62
CA GLN A 76 15.18 -68.29 -22.20
C GLN A 76 14.11 -67.81 -21.22
N LYS A 77 13.12 -67.02 -21.65
CA LYS A 77 12.07 -66.47 -20.77
C LYS A 77 10.87 -67.42 -20.69
N LYS A 78 10.32 -67.57 -19.49
CA LYS A 78 9.06 -68.31 -19.26
C LYS A 78 7.88 -67.36 -19.52
N LEU A 79 7.07 -67.61 -20.55
CA LEU A 79 5.91 -66.77 -20.89
C LEU A 79 4.71 -67.05 -20.00
N ILE A 80 4.33 -68.33 -19.92
CA ILE A 80 3.23 -68.81 -19.10
C ILE A 80 3.66 -70.13 -18.48
N GLY A 81 3.43 -70.32 -17.19
CA GLY A 81 3.60 -71.61 -16.53
C GLY A 81 2.69 -71.76 -15.33
N PHE A 82 2.64 -72.96 -14.76
CA PHE A 82 1.93 -73.23 -13.51
C PHE A 82 2.48 -74.49 -12.85
N LYS A 83 2.31 -74.58 -11.53
CA LYS A 83 2.72 -75.75 -10.74
C LYS A 83 1.75 -76.91 -10.87
N GLU A 84 0.44 -76.64 -10.77
CA GLU A 84 -0.61 -77.64 -10.90
C GLU A 84 -1.80 -77.04 -11.67
N ALA A 85 -2.25 -77.69 -12.74
CA ALA A 85 -3.57 -77.43 -13.32
C ALA A 85 -4.42 -78.70 -13.18
N SER A 86 -5.65 -78.56 -12.71
CA SER A 86 -6.57 -79.68 -12.52
C SER A 86 -7.96 -79.36 -13.05
N PHE A 87 -8.58 -80.34 -13.70
CA PHE A 87 -9.96 -80.24 -14.17
C PHE A 87 -10.62 -81.61 -14.31
N SER A 88 -11.89 -81.69 -13.93
CA SER A 88 -12.77 -82.83 -14.22
C SER A 88 -13.66 -82.53 -15.41
N PHE A 89 -14.07 -83.56 -16.15
CA PHE A 89 -15.07 -83.44 -17.22
C PHE A 89 -16.22 -84.41 -16.99
N LEU A 90 -17.43 -84.01 -17.41
CA LEU A 90 -18.61 -84.86 -17.30
C LEU A 90 -18.55 -85.98 -18.35
N ILE A 91 -18.54 -87.24 -17.92
CA ILE A 91 -18.38 -88.40 -18.81
C ILE A 91 -19.66 -88.66 -19.63
N LEU A 92 -20.84 -88.49 -19.03
CA LEU A 92 -22.12 -88.81 -19.68
C LEU A 92 -22.42 -87.92 -20.91
N PRO A 93 -22.23 -86.58 -20.87
CA PRO A 93 -22.36 -85.72 -22.05
C PRO A 93 -21.37 -86.04 -23.17
N VAL A 94 -20.16 -86.54 -22.84
CA VAL A 94 -19.16 -86.94 -23.84
C VAL A 94 -19.67 -88.15 -24.64
N LEU A 95 -20.27 -89.13 -23.96
CA LEU A 95 -20.77 -90.36 -24.59
C LEU A 95 -22.08 -90.16 -25.36
N ARG A 96 -23.01 -89.33 -24.85
CA ARG A 96 -24.35 -89.14 -25.44
C ARG A 96 -24.46 -87.97 -26.41
N GLU A 97 -23.84 -86.84 -26.09
CA GLU A 97 -24.02 -85.58 -26.82
C GLU A 97 -22.77 -85.17 -27.62
N ARG A 98 -21.68 -85.95 -27.53
CA ARG A 98 -20.35 -85.57 -28.04
C ARG A 98 -19.91 -84.18 -27.52
N LYS A 99 -20.25 -83.87 -26.26
CA LYS A 99 -19.85 -82.62 -25.60
C LYS A 99 -18.93 -82.88 -24.42
N ILE A 100 -17.79 -82.20 -24.41
CA ILE A 100 -16.88 -82.14 -23.28
C ILE A 100 -17.26 -80.93 -22.44
N ILE A 101 -17.87 -81.17 -21.28
CA ILE A 101 -18.21 -80.13 -20.31
C ILE A 101 -17.22 -80.19 -19.17
N ILE A 102 -16.48 -79.10 -18.96
CA ILE A 102 -15.53 -78.89 -17.88
C ILE A 102 -16.16 -77.88 -16.91
N PRO A 103 -16.68 -78.33 -15.75
CA PRO A 103 -17.32 -77.44 -14.79
C PRO A 103 -16.35 -76.40 -14.22
N ASN A 104 -15.09 -76.79 -13.99
CA ASN A 104 -14.09 -75.91 -13.40
C ASN A 104 -12.68 -76.33 -13.81
N VAL A 105 -11.86 -75.36 -14.23
CA VAL A 105 -10.42 -75.50 -14.40
C VAL A 105 -9.74 -74.77 -13.25
N ARG A 106 -8.94 -75.48 -12.45
CA ARG A 106 -8.17 -74.89 -11.35
C ARG A 106 -6.70 -74.86 -11.71
N ILE A 107 -6.06 -73.70 -11.59
CA ILE A 107 -4.63 -73.52 -11.82
C ILE A 107 -4.00 -72.93 -10.56
N GLN A 108 -2.97 -73.60 -10.05
CA GLN A 108 -2.25 -73.23 -8.85
C GLN A 108 -0.87 -72.69 -9.21
N GLU A 109 -0.51 -71.58 -8.56
CA GLU A 109 0.77 -70.89 -8.76
C GLU A 109 1.08 -70.63 -10.25
N PRO A 110 0.16 -70.04 -11.04
CA PRO A 110 0.47 -69.64 -12.40
C PRO A 110 1.50 -68.51 -12.42
N VAL A 111 2.45 -68.57 -13.35
CA VAL A 111 3.45 -67.52 -13.61
C VAL A 111 3.21 -67.00 -15.02
N ILE A 112 3.02 -65.69 -15.17
CA ILE A 112 2.79 -65.03 -16.46
C ILE A 112 3.80 -63.89 -16.61
N PHE A 113 4.56 -63.89 -17.70
CA PHE A 113 5.36 -62.74 -18.11
C PHE A 113 4.57 -61.91 -19.13
N LEU A 114 4.07 -60.75 -18.70
CA LEU A 114 3.30 -59.84 -19.53
C LEU A 114 4.17 -58.64 -19.92
N GLU A 115 4.47 -58.55 -21.21
CA GLU A 115 5.29 -57.47 -21.76
C GLU A 115 4.49 -56.67 -22.78
N ARG A 116 4.43 -55.35 -22.59
CA ARG A 116 3.97 -54.40 -23.61
C ARG A 116 5.18 -53.85 -24.34
N GLU A 117 5.27 -54.16 -25.62
CA GLU A 117 6.35 -53.73 -26.51
C GLU A 117 6.25 -52.22 -26.81
N SER A 118 7.32 -51.63 -27.33
CA SER A 118 7.36 -50.21 -27.72
C SER A 118 6.30 -49.83 -28.75
N GLY A 119 5.90 -50.76 -29.62
CA GLY A 119 4.79 -50.60 -30.57
C GLY A 119 3.39 -50.71 -29.94
N GLY A 120 3.29 -50.95 -28.63
CA GLY A 120 2.04 -51.08 -27.88
C GLY A 120 1.38 -52.46 -27.96
N SER A 121 1.96 -53.41 -28.68
CA SER A 121 1.57 -54.84 -28.70
C SER A 121 1.95 -55.55 -27.41
N PHE A 122 1.19 -56.58 -27.03
CA PHE A 122 1.55 -57.46 -25.92
C PHE A 122 2.16 -58.76 -26.43
N ASN A 123 3.21 -59.25 -25.77
CA ASN A 123 3.92 -60.50 -26.09
C ASN A 123 2.98 -61.73 -26.11
N LEU A 124 1.92 -61.75 -25.30
CA LEU A 124 0.96 -62.87 -25.25
C LEU A 124 -0.03 -62.89 -26.43
N ARG A 125 -0.03 -61.87 -27.30
CA ARG A 125 -0.94 -61.81 -28.46
C ARG A 125 -0.73 -63.00 -29.41
N GLU A 126 0.51 -63.47 -29.54
CA GLU A 126 0.85 -64.62 -30.38
C GLU A 126 0.23 -65.93 -29.88
N LEU A 127 -0.09 -66.01 -28.58
CA LEU A 127 -0.72 -67.17 -27.96
C LEU A 127 -2.24 -67.18 -28.15
N MET A 128 -2.83 -66.09 -28.65
CA MET A 128 -4.27 -66.03 -28.90
C MET A 128 -4.62 -66.77 -30.20
N PRO A 129 -5.63 -67.65 -30.19
CA PRO A 129 -6.03 -68.38 -31.39
C PRO A 129 -6.52 -67.41 -32.47
N LYS A 130 -5.98 -67.55 -33.69
CA LYS A 130 -6.48 -66.80 -34.86
C LYS A 130 -7.87 -67.34 -35.22
N PRO A 131 -8.87 -66.47 -35.51
CA PRO A 131 -10.18 -66.93 -35.96
C PRO A 131 -10.01 -67.73 -37.26
N LYS A 132 -10.25 -69.04 -37.21
CA LYS A 132 -10.34 -69.88 -38.40
C LYS A 132 -11.75 -69.75 -38.96
N ASN A 133 -11.87 -69.47 -40.26
CA ASN A 133 -13.13 -69.66 -40.98
C ASN A 133 -13.49 -71.15 -40.89
N ALA A 134 -14.44 -71.51 -40.04
CA ALA A 134 -14.84 -72.88 -39.79
C ALA A 134 -15.66 -73.42 -40.98
N ALA A 135 -14.98 -73.92 -42.01
CA ALA A 135 -15.58 -74.73 -43.07
C ALA A 135 -15.55 -76.23 -42.74
N GLY A 136 -15.68 -76.59 -41.46
CA GLY A 136 -15.72 -77.98 -41.01
C GLY A 136 -16.40 -78.09 -39.64
N HIS A 137 -17.33 -79.03 -39.51
CA HIS A 137 -18.01 -79.31 -38.24
C HIS A 137 -17.01 -79.91 -37.24
N PRO A 138 -16.81 -79.33 -36.04
CA PRO A 138 -15.98 -79.96 -35.02
C PRO A 138 -16.64 -81.25 -34.52
N GLU A 139 -15.86 -82.33 -34.38
CA GLU A 139 -16.35 -83.66 -33.94
C GLU A 139 -16.88 -83.67 -32.49
N PHE A 140 -16.47 -82.71 -31.64
CA PHE A 140 -16.91 -82.55 -30.25
C PHE A 140 -17.10 -81.07 -29.87
N GLY A 141 -18.11 -80.76 -29.05
CA GLY A 141 -18.30 -79.42 -28.47
C GLY A 141 -17.62 -79.29 -27.10
N LEU A 142 -16.80 -78.25 -26.89
CA LEU A 142 -16.12 -77.97 -25.61
C LEU A 142 -16.79 -76.81 -24.87
N ILE A 143 -17.17 -77.01 -23.61
CA ILE A 143 -17.74 -75.99 -22.73
C ILE A 143 -16.95 -75.95 -21.43
N ILE A 144 -16.38 -74.78 -21.10
CA ILE A 144 -15.74 -74.50 -19.80
C ILE A 144 -16.68 -73.59 -19.02
N SER A 145 -17.08 -73.98 -17.80
CA SER A 145 -18.03 -73.20 -16.99
C SER A 145 -17.34 -72.24 -16.01
N ALA A 146 -16.16 -72.59 -15.50
CA ALA A 146 -15.38 -71.71 -14.63
C ALA A 146 -13.86 -71.93 -14.77
N LEU A 147 -13.09 -70.90 -14.45
CA LEU A 147 -11.62 -70.92 -14.31
C LEU A 147 -11.25 -70.28 -12.97
N ASN A 148 -10.49 -70.99 -12.14
CA ASN A 148 -9.93 -70.47 -10.90
C ASN A 148 -8.40 -70.49 -10.95
N LEU A 149 -7.77 -69.33 -10.85
CA LEU A 149 -6.34 -69.17 -10.62
C LEU A 149 -6.12 -68.84 -9.15
N THR A 150 -5.15 -69.49 -8.52
CA THR A 150 -4.81 -69.26 -7.10
C THR A 150 -3.31 -69.06 -6.93
N ALA A 151 -2.95 -68.11 -6.07
CA ALA A 151 -1.55 -67.77 -5.75
C ALA A 151 -0.68 -67.48 -7.00
N GLY A 152 -1.25 -66.80 -7.99
CA GLY A 152 -0.56 -66.46 -9.22
C GLY A 152 0.49 -65.36 -9.07
N HIS A 153 1.42 -65.35 -10.01
CA HIS A 153 2.47 -64.36 -10.16
C HIS A 153 2.46 -63.79 -11.58
N ILE A 154 2.44 -62.46 -11.71
CA ILE A 154 2.53 -61.79 -13.01
C ILE A 154 3.69 -60.81 -12.97
N ASP A 155 4.70 -61.06 -13.78
CA ASP A 155 5.77 -60.11 -14.04
C ASP A 155 5.34 -59.20 -15.20
N PHE A 156 5.09 -57.94 -14.89
CA PHE A 156 4.67 -56.94 -15.87
C PHE A 156 5.82 -56.02 -16.26
N GLN A 157 6.02 -55.85 -17.56
CA GLN A 157 6.98 -54.92 -18.15
C GLN A 157 6.32 -54.09 -19.26
N ASP A 158 6.38 -52.78 -19.16
CA ASP A 158 5.89 -51.85 -20.19
C ASP A 158 7.06 -51.08 -20.80
N ASN A 159 7.43 -51.46 -22.03
CA ASN A 159 8.47 -50.81 -22.82
C ASN A 159 7.92 -49.68 -23.71
N ALA A 160 6.61 -49.40 -23.68
CA ALA A 160 6.02 -48.26 -24.38
C ALA A 160 6.25 -46.92 -23.65
N VAL A 161 6.73 -46.99 -22.39
CA VAL A 161 7.15 -45.84 -21.59
C VAL A 161 8.67 -45.86 -21.37
N SER A 162 9.27 -44.69 -21.15
CA SER A 162 10.73 -44.54 -20.97
C SER A 162 11.05 -43.77 -19.68
N PRO A 163 11.73 -44.37 -18.67
CA PRO A 163 12.27 -45.72 -18.67
C PRO A 163 11.18 -46.81 -18.67
N PRO A 164 11.50 -48.06 -19.05
CA PRO A 164 10.54 -49.15 -18.98
C PRO A 164 9.96 -49.31 -17.59
N PHE A 165 8.64 -49.44 -17.49
CA PHE A 165 7.96 -49.66 -16.23
C PHE A 165 7.92 -51.17 -15.91
N THR A 166 8.35 -51.55 -14.70
CA THR A 166 8.37 -52.96 -14.28
C THR A 166 7.73 -53.12 -12.90
N LYS A 167 6.82 -54.09 -12.77
CA LYS A 167 6.19 -54.47 -11.50
C LYS A 167 5.80 -55.94 -11.50
N SER A 168 5.94 -56.59 -10.36
CA SER A 168 5.46 -57.97 -10.16
C SER A 168 4.21 -57.96 -9.30
N LEU A 169 3.15 -58.59 -9.79
CA LEU A 169 1.93 -58.87 -9.03
C LEU A 169 2.08 -60.26 -8.41
N ALA A 170 1.91 -60.34 -7.10
CA ALA A 170 1.87 -61.57 -6.32
C ALA A 170 0.46 -61.84 -5.79
N ASP A 171 0.25 -63.06 -5.27
CA ASP A 171 -1.04 -63.51 -4.73
C ASP A 171 -2.21 -63.28 -5.70
N VAL A 172 -1.99 -63.43 -7.01
CA VAL A 172 -3.02 -63.21 -8.03
C VAL A 172 -4.05 -64.35 -7.95
N ASN A 173 -5.24 -64.02 -7.48
CA ASN A 173 -6.40 -64.90 -7.44
C ASN A 173 -7.41 -64.41 -8.46
N LEU A 174 -7.74 -65.24 -9.44
CA LEU A 174 -8.67 -64.92 -10.53
C LEU A 174 -9.77 -65.98 -10.60
N ASN A 175 -11.01 -65.57 -10.43
CA ASN A 175 -12.18 -66.40 -10.68
C ASN A 175 -12.87 -65.90 -11.94
N ILE A 176 -13.10 -66.76 -12.92
CA ILE A 176 -13.92 -66.47 -14.10
C ILE A 176 -15.08 -67.46 -14.12
N PHE A 177 -16.30 -66.95 -14.29
CA PHE A 177 -17.51 -67.72 -14.51
C PHE A 177 -18.02 -67.46 -15.93
N PHE A 178 -18.09 -68.51 -16.73
CA PHE A 178 -18.53 -68.45 -18.12
C PHE A 178 -20.03 -68.76 -18.20
N SER A 179 -20.80 -67.81 -18.71
CA SER A 179 -22.22 -67.98 -19.08
C SER A 179 -22.34 -67.87 -20.60
N LEU A 180 -21.68 -68.80 -21.30
CA LEU A 180 -21.57 -68.80 -22.77
C LEU A 180 -22.94 -69.04 -23.44
N PRO A 181 -23.19 -68.45 -24.63
CA PRO A 181 -22.33 -67.49 -25.36
C PRO A 181 -22.52 -66.04 -24.89
N ALA A 182 -23.32 -65.80 -23.85
CA ALA A 182 -23.82 -64.47 -23.51
C ALA A 182 -22.81 -63.59 -22.77
N SER A 183 -22.18 -64.10 -21.71
CA SER A 183 -21.28 -63.29 -20.88
C SER A 183 -20.25 -64.10 -20.11
N LEU A 184 -19.22 -63.42 -19.61
CA LEU A 184 -18.34 -63.92 -18.57
C LEU A 184 -18.32 -62.93 -17.41
N ARG A 185 -18.31 -63.45 -16.18
CA ARG A 185 -18.09 -62.68 -14.95
C ARG A 185 -16.71 -63.00 -14.40
N PHE A 186 -16.02 -62.02 -13.84
CA PHE A 186 -14.70 -62.21 -13.26
C PHE A 186 -14.54 -61.49 -11.93
N GLU A 187 -13.68 -62.04 -11.08
CA GLU A 187 -13.20 -61.46 -9.83
C GLU A 187 -11.69 -61.66 -9.75
N VAL A 188 -10.96 -60.59 -9.46
CA VAL A 188 -9.49 -60.56 -9.37
C VAL A 188 -9.10 -59.93 -8.06
N ASN A 189 -8.19 -60.57 -7.33
CA ASN A 189 -7.49 -59.98 -6.20
C ASN A 189 -5.99 -60.20 -6.41
N ALA A 190 -5.20 -59.15 -6.25
CA ALA A 190 -3.75 -59.22 -6.42
C ALA A 190 -3.06 -58.24 -5.47
N LYS A 191 -1.77 -58.46 -5.21
CA LYS A 191 -0.92 -57.55 -4.44
C LYS A 191 0.32 -57.21 -5.23
N ILE A 192 0.83 -55.98 -5.08
CA ILE A 192 2.17 -55.63 -5.53
C ILE A 192 3.05 -55.53 -4.29
N PRO A 193 4.08 -56.40 -4.15
CA PRO A 193 5.00 -56.35 -3.02
C PRO A 193 5.76 -55.02 -2.96
N SER A 194 5.73 -54.40 -1.79
CA SER A 194 6.46 -53.17 -1.45
C SER A 194 6.50 -53.03 0.07
N ALA A 195 7.15 -51.99 0.61
CA ALA A 195 7.18 -51.73 2.06
C ALA A 195 5.76 -51.60 2.66
N LEU A 196 4.82 -51.02 1.90
CA LEU A 196 3.39 -51.02 2.19
C LEU A 196 2.65 -51.63 0.99
N PRO A 197 2.28 -52.93 1.04
CA PRO A 197 1.75 -53.64 -0.11
C PRO A 197 0.54 -52.96 -0.73
N LEU A 198 0.59 -52.75 -2.04
CA LEU A 198 -0.55 -52.25 -2.82
C LEU A 198 -1.52 -53.41 -3.06
N SER A 199 -2.79 -53.23 -2.70
CA SER A 199 -3.84 -54.22 -2.99
C SER A 199 -4.68 -53.79 -4.17
N LEU A 200 -4.89 -54.69 -5.14
CA LEU A 200 -5.76 -54.51 -6.29
C LEU A 200 -6.91 -55.52 -6.19
N ASN A 201 -8.14 -55.02 -6.18
CA ASN A 201 -9.33 -55.84 -6.30
C ASN A 201 -10.14 -55.37 -7.52
N ALA A 202 -10.60 -56.29 -8.35
CA ALA A 202 -11.45 -55.95 -9.48
C ALA A 202 -12.52 -57.01 -9.71
N ASP A 203 -13.76 -56.58 -9.94
CA ASP A 203 -14.87 -57.45 -10.30
C ASP A 203 -15.61 -56.90 -11.51
N GLY A 204 -16.14 -57.76 -12.36
CA GLY A 204 -16.82 -57.27 -13.55
C GLY A 204 -17.53 -58.33 -14.38
N GLN A 205 -18.20 -57.84 -15.41
CA GLN A 205 -18.90 -58.65 -16.41
C GLN A 205 -18.57 -58.14 -17.81
N PHE A 206 -18.24 -59.07 -18.69
CA PHE A 206 -18.08 -58.82 -20.12
C PHE A 206 -19.21 -59.51 -20.90
N LEU A 207 -20.01 -58.73 -21.62
CA LEU A 207 -21.07 -59.21 -22.51
C LEU A 207 -20.47 -59.50 -23.89
N LEU A 208 -20.24 -60.77 -24.19
CA LEU A 208 -19.51 -61.22 -25.39
C LEU A 208 -20.17 -60.77 -26.69
N THR A 209 -21.51 -60.85 -26.76
CA THR A 209 -22.28 -60.50 -27.96
C THR A 209 -22.35 -59.00 -28.23
N LYS A 210 -22.31 -58.18 -27.16
CA LYS A 210 -22.37 -56.72 -27.25
C LYS A 210 -20.99 -56.05 -27.22
N GLN A 211 -19.94 -56.81 -26.90
CA GLN A 211 -18.60 -56.29 -26.64
C GLN A 211 -18.61 -55.19 -25.55
N GLU A 212 -19.45 -55.36 -24.52
CA GLU A 212 -19.58 -54.42 -23.42
C GLU A 212 -18.85 -54.93 -22.18
N LEU A 213 -18.03 -54.08 -21.54
CA LEU A 213 -17.36 -54.38 -20.26
C LEU A 213 -17.89 -53.45 -19.19
N LYS A 214 -18.32 -54.01 -18.06
CA LYS A 214 -18.55 -53.26 -16.81
C LYS A 214 -17.66 -53.84 -15.73
N ALA A 215 -16.86 -53.02 -15.09
CA ALA A 215 -15.96 -53.45 -14.03
C ALA A 215 -15.87 -52.42 -12.89
N LYS A 216 -15.67 -52.90 -11.68
CA LYS A 216 -15.28 -52.11 -10.52
C LYS A 216 -13.84 -52.44 -10.19
N ILE A 217 -13.04 -51.43 -9.91
CA ILE A 217 -11.62 -51.55 -9.61
C ILE A 217 -11.37 -50.79 -8.31
N ALA A 218 -10.74 -51.44 -7.34
CA ALA A 218 -10.32 -50.84 -6.09
C ALA A 218 -8.82 -51.07 -5.89
N ILE A 219 -8.08 -49.98 -5.71
CA ILE A 219 -6.66 -49.96 -5.43
C ILE A 219 -6.47 -49.32 -4.06
N ARG A 220 -5.63 -49.92 -3.21
CA ARG A 220 -5.25 -49.31 -1.92
C ARG A 220 -3.75 -49.25 -1.78
N ASN A 221 -3.27 -48.20 -1.14
CA ASN A 221 -1.86 -47.93 -0.85
C ASN A 221 -1.00 -47.84 -2.12
N ALA A 222 -1.50 -47.23 -3.19
CA ALA A 222 -0.69 -47.01 -4.38
C ALA A 222 0.32 -45.87 -4.13
N SER A 223 1.59 -46.22 -4.05
CA SER A 223 2.70 -45.27 -4.08
C SER A 223 2.70 -44.56 -5.43
N VAL A 224 2.50 -43.23 -5.46
CA VAL A 224 2.39 -42.50 -6.72
C VAL A 224 3.72 -42.53 -7.48
N SER A 225 4.84 -42.36 -6.76
CA SER A 225 6.19 -42.37 -7.31
C SER A 225 6.54 -43.64 -8.09
N ASP A 226 5.92 -44.77 -7.72
CA ASP A 226 6.12 -46.05 -8.41
C ASP A 226 5.67 -46.01 -9.87
N PHE A 227 4.72 -45.12 -10.21
CA PHE A 227 4.15 -44.98 -11.55
C PHE A 227 4.75 -43.80 -12.34
N SER A 228 5.86 -43.22 -11.88
CA SER A 228 6.54 -42.09 -12.53
C SER A 228 6.85 -42.23 -14.02
N PRO A 229 7.14 -43.42 -14.59
CA PRO A 229 7.28 -43.55 -16.04
C PRO A 229 6.05 -43.11 -16.85
N TYR A 230 4.84 -43.20 -16.27
CA TYR A 230 3.58 -42.85 -16.95
C TYR A 230 3.27 -41.36 -16.97
N TYR A 231 3.88 -40.59 -16.07
CA TYR A 231 3.67 -39.14 -15.98
C TYR A 231 4.98 -38.36 -16.11
N LYS A 232 6.00 -38.99 -16.67
CA LYS A 232 7.27 -38.35 -17.00
C LYS A 232 7.03 -37.29 -18.08
N GLY A 233 7.52 -36.07 -17.84
CA GLY A 233 7.29 -34.92 -18.72
C GLY A 233 6.15 -33.99 -18.28
N LEU A 234 5.46 -34.30 -17.17
CA LEU A 234 4.69 -33.29 -16.46
C LEU A 234 5.61 -32.17 -15.98
N THR A 235 5.05 -30.97 -15.90
CA THR A 235 5.77 -29.77 -15.47
C THR A 235 6.26 -29.86 -14.02
N PHE A 236 5.65 -30.71 -13.19
CA PHE A 236 6.01 -30.92 -11.79
C PHE A 236 6.38 -32.39 -11.54
N ASP A 237 7.44 -32.61 -10.77
CA ASP A 237 7.87 -33.94 -10.36
C ASP A 237 7.12 -34.39 -9.11
N ILE A 238 6.28 -35.41 -9.24
CA ILE A 238 5.66 -36.07 -8.08
C ILE A 238 6.73 -36.93 -7.39
N LYS A 239 7.15 -36.51 -6.20
CA LYS A 239 8.23 -37.14 -5.41
C LYS A 239 7.72 -38.27 -4.52
N GLY A 240 6.45 -38.28 -4.14
CA GLY A 240 5.89 -39.31 -3.28
C GLY A 240 4.42 -39.11 -2.92
N GLY A 241 3.92 -39.99 -2.07
CA GLY A 241 2.54 -39.99 -1.57
C GLY A 241 1.80 -41.29 -1.90
N LEU A 242 0.66 -41.48 -1.24
CA LEU A 242 -0.20 -42.66 -1.37
C LEU A 242 -1.56 -42.29 -1.97
N ILE A 243 -2.07 -43.14 -2.84
CA ILE A 243 -3.42 -43.04 -3.40
C ILE A 243 -4.20 -44.32 -3.08
N ASP A 244 -5.40 -44.13 -2.53
CA ASP A 244 -6.47 -45.13 -2.60
C ASP A 244 -7.42 -44.73 -3.72
N ALA A 245 -7.75 -45.66 -4.60
CA ALA A 245 -8.60 -45.40 -5.76
C ALA A 245 -9.74 -46.41 -5.84
N PHE A 246 -10.94 -45.93 -6.12
CA PHE A 246 -12.07 -46.73 -6.54
C PHE A 246 -12.54 -46.22 -7.90
N ALA A 247 -12.75 -47.12 -8.85
CA ALA A 247 -13.21 -46.75 -10.18
C ALA A 247 -14.28 -47.71 -10.71
N GLN A 248 -15.28 -47.15 -11.37
CA GLN A 248 -16.27 -47.88 -12.17
C GLN A 248 -15.95 -47.67 -13.65
N LEU A 249 -15.57 -48.74 -14.31
CA LEU A 249 -15.23 -48.77 -15.72
C LEU A 249 -16.42 -49.30 -16.52
N ASN A 250 -16.78 -48.60 -17.59
CA ASN A 250 -17.77 -49.02 -18.56
C ASN A 250 -17.23 -48.81 -19.98
N LEU A 251 -17.05 -49.90 -20.73
CA LEU A 251 -16.72 -49.87 -22.15
C LEU A 251 -17.95 -50.29 -22.94
N LYS A 252 -18.48 -49.39 -23.76
CA LYS A 252 -19.60 -49.66 -24.66
C LYS A 252 -19.38 -48.94 -25.99
N GLU A 253 -19.55 -49.66 -27.11
CA GLU A 253 -19.48 -49.09 -28.47
C GLU A 253 -18.17 -48.32 -28.78
N GLY A 254 -17.06 -48.69 -28.14
CA GLY A 254 -15.78 -48.01 -28.27
C GLY A 254 -15.62 -46.75 -27.41
N LEU A 255 -16.59 -46.45 -26.54
CA LEU A 255 -16.47 -45.42 -25.51
C LEU A 255 -16.13 -46.06 -24.18
N LEU A 256 -14.92 -45.80 -23.67
CA LEU A 256 -14.49 -46.14 -22.33
C LEU A 256 -14.83 -44.99 -21.39
N THR A 257 -15.67 -45.24 -20.39
CA THR A 257 -15.98 -44.29 -19.31
C THR A 257 -15.41 -44.82 -18.00
N LEU A 258 -14.75 -43.96 -17.23
CA LEU A 258 -14.21 -44.27 -15.92
C LEU A 258 -14.70 -43.22 -14.92
N ASP A 259 -15.60 -43.62 -14.01
CA ASP A 259 -15.99 -42.82 -12.85
C ASP A 259 -15.11 -43.22 -11.67
N SER A 260 -14.28 -42.30 -11.18
CA SER A 260 -13.29 -42.60 -10.14
C SER A 260 -13.43 -41.70 -8.92
N ARG A 261 -13.09 -42.29 -7.77
CA ARG A 261 -12.87 -41.60 -6.49
C ARG A 261 -11.47 -41.93 -6.02
N LEU A 262 -10.72 -40.91 -5.67
CA LEU A 262 -9.32 -40.97 -5.29
C LEU A 262 -9.16 -40.32 -3.91
N GLN A 263 -8.36 -40.93 -3.05
CA GLN A 263 -7.93 -40.34 -1.78
C GLN A 263 -6.41 -40.25 -1.80
N GLY A 264 -5.90 -39.02 -1.87
CA GLY A 264 -4.48 -38.72 -1.87
C GLY A 264 -4.00 -38.35 -0.47
N ARG A 265 -2.97 -39.05 0.01
CA ARG A 265 -2.29 -38.80 1.29
C ARG A 265 -0.83 -38.49 1.06
N ASP A 266 -0.36 -37.40 1.65
CA ASP A 266 1.00 -36.89 1.63
C ASP A 266 1.58 -36.83 0.21
N ILE A 267 0.75 -36.37 -0.74
CA ILE A 267 1.17 -36.19 -2.12
C ILE A 267 2.20 -35.06 -2.14
N ALA A 268 3.43 -35.39 -2.50
CA ALA A 268 4.54 -34.45 -2.55
C ALA A 268 4.96 -34.22 -4.00
N SER A 269 5.03 -32.96 -4.39
CA SER A 269 5.45 -32.54 -5.73
C SER A 269 6.48 -31.41 -5.65
N ALA A 270 7.42 -31.39 -6.58
CA ALA A 270 8.46 -30.36 -6.62
C ALA A 270 8.76 -29.92 -8.05
N LYS A 271 9.10 -28.64 -8.19
CA LYS A 271 9.64 -28.06 -9.43
C LYS A 271 10.56 -26.89 -9.07
N ASP A 272 11.80 -26.94 -9.53
CA ASP A 272 12.82 -25.94 -9.22
C ASP A 272 12.95 -25.72 -7.69
N LYS A 273 12.62 -24.53 -7.20
CA LYS A 273 12.58 -24.21 -5.76
C LYS A 273 11.21 -24.44 -5.12
N ALA A 274 10.16 -24.66 -5.92
CA ALA A 274 8.79 -24.78 -5.44
C ALA A 274 8.49 -26.23 -5.00
N PHE A 275 7.93 -26.38 -3.81
CA PHE A 275 7.48 -27.65 -3.26
C PHE A 275 6.01 -27.56 -2.87
N LEU A 276 5.24 -28.61 -3.18
CA LEU A 276 3.84 -28.79 -2.84
C LEU A 276 3.69 -30.05 -1.99
N SER A 277 2.99 -29.93 -0.87
CA SER A 277 2.43 -31.05 -0.11
C SER A 277 0.91 -30.98 -0.15
N LEU A 278 0.23 -32.11 -0.34
CA LEU A 278 -1.21 -32.15 -0.62
C LEU A 278 -1.88 -33.39 0.00
N ASN A 279 -2.96 -33.14 0.74
CA ASN A 279 -3.95 -34.11 1.18
C ASN A 279 -5.30 -33.72 0.58
N ALA A 280 -5.86 -34.59 -0.27
CA ALA A 280 -7.08 -34.30 -0.98
C ALA A 280 -7.84 -35.55 -1.40
N ASP A 281 -9.17 -35.42 -1.45
CA ASP A 281 -10.04 -36.40 -2.09
C ASP A 281 -10.49 -35.85 -3.45
N ALA A 282 -10.46 -36.67 -4.49
CA ALA A 282 -10.88 -36.28 -5.82
C ALA A 282 -11.92 -37.24 -6.39
N SER A 283 -12.85 -36.69 -7.15
CA SER A 283 -13.80 -37.45 -7.97
C SER A 283 -13.65 -37.01 -9.41
N SER A 284 -13.61 -37.96 -10.35
CA SER A 284 -13.44 -37.64 -11.76
C SER A 284 -14.18 -38.58 -12.69
N LEU A 285 -14.60 -38.05 -13.83
CA LEU A 285 -15.22 -38.77 -14.93
C LEU A 285 -14.29 -38.66 -16.15
N LEU A 286 -13.65 -39.76 -16.53
CA LEU A 286 -12.84 -39.83 -17.75
C LEU A 286 -13.65 -40.50 -18.85
N LYS A 287 -13.55 -39.97 -20.07
CA LYS A 287 -14.16 -40.54 -21.27
C LYS A 287 -13.11 -40.65 -22.35
N TYR A 288 -12.85 -41.86 -22.81
CA TYR A 288 -11.91 -42.15 -23.89
C TYR A 288 -12.64 -42.82 -25.05
N ASN A 289 -12.65 -42.18 -26.22
CA ASN A 289 -13.19 -42.74 -27.44
C ASN A 289 -12.08 -43.51 -28.18
N THR A 290 -12.22 -44.82 -28.31
CA THR A 290 -11.22 -45.69 -28.91
C THR A 290 -11.10 -45.53 -30.43
N LYS A 291 -12.10 -44.94 -31.10
CA LYS A 291 -12.09 -44.71 -32.56
C LYS A 291 -11.26 -43.47 -32.90
N ASP A 292 -11.57 -42.35 -32.26
CA ASP A 292 -10.93 -41.05 -32.55
C ASP A 292 -9.75 -40.75 -31.61
N LYS A 293 -9.48 -41.64 -30.66
CA LYS A 293 -8.41 -41.55 -29.65
C LYS A 293 -8.47 -40.27 -28.79
N ARG A 294 -9.66 -39.69 -28.62
CA ARG A 294 -9.89 -38.49 -27.82
C ARG A 294 -10.19 -38.85 -26.36
N LEU A 295 -9.49 -38.20 -25.43
CA LEU A 295 -9.73 -38.26 -23.99
C LEU A 295 -10.35 -36.92 -23.53
N THR A 296 -11.43 -36.99 -22.77
CA THR A 296 -11.95 -35.86 -21.99
C THR A 296 -12.08 -36.25 -20.53
N PHE A 297 -11.97 -35.28 -19.64
CA PHE A 297 -12.10 -35.50 -18.20
C PHE A 297 -12.78 -34.31 -17.53
N SER A 298 -13.48 -34.58 -16.44
CA SER A 298 -14.01 -33.55 -15.54
C SER A 298 -14.10 -34.10 -14.12
N GLY A 299 -14.09 -33.22 -13.13
CA GLY A 299 -14.08 -33.66 -11.75
C GLY A 299 -14.03 -32.53 -10.73
N LYS A 300 -13.91 -32.96 -9.47
CA LYS A 300 -13.80 -32.09 -8.30
C LYS A 300 -12.76 -32.67 -7.35
N ALA A 301 -11.94 -31.81 -6.75
CA ALA A 301 -11.00 -32.16 -5.71
C ALA A 301 -11.29 -31.33 -4.46
N ASP A 302 -11.52 -31.99 -3.34
CA ASP A 302 -11.63 -31.40 -2.01
C ASP A 302 -10.25 -31.44 -1.35
N ILE A 303 -9.61 -30.28 -1.25
CA ILE A 303 -8.31 -30.11 -0.61
C ILE A 303 -8.53 -29.90 0.88
N PHE A 304 -8.06 -30.84 1.69
CA PHE A 304 -8.14 -30.74 3.16
C PHE A 304 -6.97 -29.95 3.73
N LYS A 305 -5.79 -30.16 3.15
CA LYS A 305 -4.58 -29.45 3.53
C LYS A 305 -3.58 -29.47 2.38
N ALA A 306 -3.09 -28.31 2.00
CA ALA A 306 -1.92 -28.20 1.16
C ALA A 306 -0.99 -27.07 1.63
N ASN A 307 0.30 -27.25 1.40
CA ASN A 307 1.30 -26.21 1.60
C ASN A 307 2.17 -26.09 0.36
N ILE A 308 2.44 -24.86 -0.04
CA ILE A 308 3.36 -24.52 -1.12
C ILE A 308 4.51 -23.71 -0.52
N SER A 309 5.75 -24.12 -0.75
CA SER A 309 6.95 -23.41 -0.30
C SER A 309 7.90 -23.13 -1.45
N GLY A 310 8.74 -22.11 -1.32
CA GLY A 310 9.74 -21.75 -2.32
C GLY A 310 9.17 -20.99 -3.52
N VAL A 311 8.07 -20.28 -3.32
CA VAL A 311 7.54 -19.31 -4.28
C VAL A 311 8.34 -18.02 -4.14
N ASP A 312 8.98 -17.56 -5.22
CA ASP A 312 9.76 -16.32 -5.19
C ASP A 312 8.90 -15.14 -4.69
N THR A 313 9.48 -14.28 -3.85
CA THR A 313 8.83 -13.17 -3.12
C THR A 313 7.76 -13.53 -2.08
N LEU A 314 6.94 -14.56 -2.31
CA LEU A 314 5.85 -15.00 -1.40
C LEU A 314 6.33 -15.96 -0.30
N GLY A 315 7.42 -16.69 -0.51
CA GLY A 315 7.95 -17.66 0.44
C GLY A 315 7.06 -18.90 0.56
N GLU A 316 6.19 -18.92 1.57
CA GLU A 316 5.32 -20.05 1.92
C GLU A 316 3.84 -19.67 1.93
N ILE A 317 3.01 -20.53 1.34
CA ILE A 317 1.55 -20.50 1.37
C ILE A 317 1.10 -21.74 2.15
N LYS A 318 0.49 -21.54 3.31
CA LYS A 318 0.15 -22.61 4.26
C LYS A 318 -1.36 -22.84 4.35
N ASP A 319 -1.71 -24.02 4.86
CA ASP A 319 -3.07 -24.38 5.26
C ASP A 319 -4.11 -24.19 4.14
N ILE A 320 -3.69 -24.39 2.89
CA ILE A 320 -4.54 -24.29 1.72
C ILE A 320 -5.64 -25.35 1.84
N ASN A 321 -6.88 -24.91 1.84
CA ASN A 321 -8.04 -25.79 1.86
C ASN A 321 -9.18 -25.20 1.02
N GLY A 322 -10.01 -26.08 0.47
CA GLY A 322 -11.14 -25.69 -0.37
C GLY A 322 -11.38 -26.67 -1.51
N ARG A 323 -12.41 -26.37 -2.30
CA ARG A 323 -12.84 -27.23 -3.42
C ARG A 323 -12.36 -26.66 -4.74
N ILE A 324 -11.73 -27.50 -5.56
CA ILE A 324 -11.33 -27.19 -6.93
C ILE A 324 -12.19 -28.02 -7.89
N ASN A 325 -12.85 -27.36 -8.84
CA ASN A 325 -13.45 -28.01 -10.00
C ASN A 325 -12.42 -28.03 -11.14
N PHE A 326 -12.39 -29.09 -11.93
CA PHE A 326 -11.48 -29.18 -13.07
C PHE A 326 -12.14 -29.91 -14.25
N ASN A 327 -11.67 -29.62 -15.45
CA ASN A 327 -12.05 -30.30 -16.69
C ASN A 327 -10.90 -30.27 -17.69
N ASP A 328 -11.15 -30.64 -18.94
CA ASP A 328 -10.18 -30.65 -20.03
C ASP A 328 -9.72 -29.26 -20.49
N SER A 329 -10.40 -28.18 -20.05
CA SER A 329 -10.05 -26.80 -20.38
C SER A 329 -9.42 -26.00 -19.24
N GLY A 330 -9.56 -26.41 -17.97
CA GLY A 330 -9.03 -25.62 -16.87
C GLY A 330 -9.41 -26.12 -15.47
N LEU A 331 -9.16 -25.27 -14.47
CA LEU A 331 -9.56 -25.46 -13.08
C LEU A 331 -10.12 -24.16 -12.48
N SER A 332 -11.04 -24.29 -11.54
CA SER A 332 -11.63 -23.16 -10.85
C SER A 332 -12.01 -23.47 -9.40
N SER A 333 -12.04 -22.45 -8.58
CA SER A 333 -12.54 -22.49 -7.21
C SER A 333 -13.21 -21.17 -6.85
N ASP A 334 -14.42 -21.26 -6.31
CA ASP A 334 -15.16 -20.10 -5.79
C ASP A 334 -14.67 -19.68 -4.40
N ARG A 335 -13.91 -20.54 -3.72
CA ARG A 335 -13.41 -20.30 -2.36
C ARG A 335 -12.26 -21.24 -1.99
N ILE A 336 -11.07 -20.67 -1.85
CA ILE A 336 -9.88 -21.27 -1.25
C ILE A 336 -9.51 -20.45 -0.01
N LEU A 337 -9.27 -21.12 1.11
CA LEU A 337 -8.69 -20.51 2.29
C LEU A 337 -7.21 -20.88 2.35
N ALA A 338 -6.35 -19.91 2.68
CA ALA A 338 -4.92 -20.12 2.84
C ALA A 338 -4.33 -19.10 3.80
N THR A 339 -3.10 -19.33 4.26
CA THR A 339 -2.32 -18.38 5.04
C THR A 339 -1.10 -17.94 4.23
N VAL A 340 -0.94 -16.65 3.99
CA VAL A 340 0.20 -16.06 3.26
C VAL A 340 0.78 -14.91 4.08
N PHE A 341 2.09 -14.92 4.29
CA PHE A 341 2.78 -13.99 5.21
C PHE A 341 2.16 -13.90 6.62
N GLY A 342 1.52 -14.98 7.08
CA GLY A 342 0.82 -15.02 8.36
C GLY A 342 -0.61 -14.47 8.33
N PHE A 343 -1.07 -13.91 7.22
CA PHE A 343 -2.44 -13.42 7.07
C PHE A 343 -3.38 -14.48 6.49
N PRO A 344 -4.60 -14.63 7.04
CA PRO A 344 -5.61 -15.47 6.43
C PRO A 344 -6.13 -14.82 5.14
N ILE A 345 -6.08 -15.56 4.04
CA ILE A 345 -6.54 -15.15 2.72
C ILE A 345 -7.70 -16.04 2.31
N GLU A 346 -8.77 -15.42 1.82
CA GLU A 346 -9.83 -16.07 1.07
C GLU A 346 -9.68 -15.70 -0.41
N ALA A 347 -9.57 -16.69 -1.29
CA ALA A 347 -9.29 -16.48 -2.71
C ALA A 347 -10.26 -17.23 -3.62
N LYS A 348 -10.59 -16.63 -4.75
CA LYS A 348 -11.14 -17.30 -5.93
C LYS A 348 -10.01 -17.53 -6.92
N ILE A 349 -10.01 -18.68 -7.57
CA ILE A 349 -8.98 -19.05 -8.53
C ILE A 349 -9.66 -19.53 -9.79
N ASN A 350 -9.19 -19.08 -10.94
CA ASN A 350 -9.61 -19.60 -12.23
C ASN A 350 -8.38 -19.68 -13.15
N LEU A 351 -8.13 -20.87 -13.68
CA LEU A 351 -7.07 -21.15 -14.63
C LEU A 351 -7.71 -21.77 -15.86
N VAL A 352 -7.56 -21.11 -17.00
CA VAL A 352 -8.12 -21.54 -18.28
C VAL A 352 -7.02 -21.85 -19.28
N ASP A 353 -7.35 -22.75 -20.21
CA ASP A 353 -6.49 -23.28 -21.27
C ASP A 353 -5.16 -23.84 -20.76
N PHE A 354 -5.10 -25.14 -20.48
CA PHE A 354 -3.84 -25.78 -20.06
C PHE A 354 -2.72 -25.73 -21.10
N LYS A 355 -3.01 -25.43 -22.37
CA LYS A 355 -1.97 -25.23 -23.40
C LYS A 355 -1.37 -23.82 -23.33
N ASN A 356 -2.21 -22.81 -23.13
CA ASN A 356 -1.81 -21.42 -22.96
C ASN A 356 -2.40 -20.85 -21.66
N PRO A 357 -1.84 -21.24 -20.49
CA PRO A 357 -2.49 -21.01 -19.20
C PRO A 357 -2.65 -19.52 -18.91
N SER A 358 -3.89 -19.13 -18.58
CA SER A 358 -4.22 -17.82 -18.01
C SER A 358 -4.82 -18.02 -16.63
N LEU A 359 -4.13 -17.53 -15.61
CA LEU A 359 -4.48 -17.63 -14.20
C LEU A 359 -5.02 -16.28 -13.71
N THR A 360 -6.23 -16.30 -13.14
CA THR A 360 -6.83 -15.16 -12.44
C THR A 360 -7.09 -15.53 -10.99
N ILE A 361 -6.64 -14.69 -10.06
CA ILE A 361 -6.84 -14.85 -8.61
C ILE A 361 -7.51 -13.59 -8.08
N GLU A 362 -8.65 -13.74 -7.42
CA GLU A 362 -9.29 -12.69 -6.61
C GLU A 362 -9.09 -13.03 -5.14
N ALA A 363 -8.27 -12.29 -4.42
CA ALA A 363 -7.93 -12.57 -3.02
C ALA A 363 -8.41 -11.45 -2.09
N ALA A 364 -8.90 -11.84 -0.92
CA ALA A 364 -9.33 -10.93 0.14
C ALA A 364 -8.70 -11.33 1.47
N SER A 365 -8.24 -10.34 2.23
CA SER A 365 -7.68 -10.56 3.56
C SER A 365 -8.01 -9.41 4.51
N LYS A 366 -8.22 -9.73 5.78
CA LYS A 366 -8.18 -8.74 6.86
C LYS A 366 -6.76 -8.74 7.40
N LEU A 367 -6.17 -7.55 7.51
CA LEU A 367 -4.77 -7.40 7.92
C LEU A 367 -4.58 -6.27 8.93
N SER A 368 -3.55 -6.45 9.75
CA SER A 368 -2.98 -5.43 10.60
C SER A 368 -2.01 -4.58 9.78
N LEU A 369 -2.18 -3.26 9.79
CA LEU A 369 -1.32 -2.35 9.04
C LEU A 369 0.11 -2.33 9.58
N SER A 370 0.29 -2.54 10.89
CA SER A 370 1.63 -2.64 11.49
C SER A 370 2.37 -3.90 11.05
N ASP A 371 1.65 -5.01 10.89
CA ASP A 371 2.26 -6.26 10.41
C ASP A 371 2.55 -6.19 8.91
N LEU A 372 1.67 -5.54 8.13
CA LEU A 372 1.94 -5.24 6.72
C LEU A 372 3.19 -4.36 6.57
N GLN A 373 3.37 -3.35 7.42
CA GLN A 373 4.57 -2.52 7.44
C GLN A 373 5.84 -3.34 7.72
N LYS A 374 5.82 -4.24 8.72
CA LYS A 374 6.95 -5.14 9.01
C LYS A 374 7.28 -6.05 7.83
N ILE A 375 6.27 -6.64 7.19
CA ILE A 375 6.45 -7.48 5.99
C ILE A 375 7.04 -6.67 4.84
N GLY A 376 6.56 -5.43 4.63
CA GLY A 376 7.12 -4.51 3.65
C GLY A 376 8.62 -4.26 3.86
N LEU A 377 9.03 -4.08 5.11
CA LEU A 377 10.44 -3.88 5.46
C LEU A 377 11.27 -5.16 5.29
N GLU A 378 10.84 -6.27 5.89
CA GLU A 378 11.62 -7.52 5.94
C GLU A 378 11.65 -8.29 4.62
N LYS A 379 10.54 -8.30 3.88
CA LYS A 379 10.39 -9.11 2.65
C LYS A 379 10.53 -8.28 1.38
N LEU A 380 10.04 -7.04 1.37
CA LEU A 380 10.02 -6.18 0.19
C LEU A 380 11.08 -5.07 0.22
N LYS A 381 11.81 -4.91 1.34
CA LYS A 381 12.82 -3.85 1.54
C LYS A 381 12.27 -2.43 1.37
N VAL A 382 10.97 -2.25 1.65
CA VAL A 382 10.29 -0.96 1.62
C VAL A 382 10.34 -0.35 3.02
N SER A 383 10.91 0.86 3.14
CA SER A 383 10.92 1.62 4.39
C SER A 383 10.02 2.85 4.27
N LEU A 384 9.25 3.12 5.33
CA LEU A 384 8.38 4.28 5.42
C LEU A 384 8.87 5.15 6.59
N PRO A 385 9.01 6.48 6.41
CA PRO A 385 9.41 7.41 7.48
C PRO A 385 8.22 7.74 8.41
N ALA A 386 7.47 6.71 8.78
CA ALA A 386 6.29 6.80 9.61
C ALA A 386 5.96 5.44 10.24
N GLU A 387 5.41 5.44 11.44
CA GLU A 387 4.84 4.25 12.09
C GLU A 387 3.34 4.18 11.77
N ILE A 388 2.86 3.01 11.30
CA ILE A 388 1.45 2.81 10.93
C ILE A 388 0.83 1.74 11.83
N THR A 389 -0.34 2.04 12.40
CA THR A 389 -1.13 1.12 13.21
C THR A 389 -2.58 1.12 12.75
N GLY A 390 -3.32 0.06 13.09
CA GLY A 390 -4.73 -0.10 12.73
C GLY A 390 -4.99 -1.30 11.85
N GLU A 391 -6.21 -1.36 11.32
CA GLU A 391 -6.71 -2.50 10.56
C GLU A 391 -7.22 -2.08 9.18
N GLY A 392 -7.12 -3.01 8.24
CA GLY A 392 -7.66 -2.83 6.90
C GLY A 392 -8.12 -4.15 6.28
N ARG A 393 -8.98 -4.04 5.27
CA ARG A 393 -9.36 -5.15 4.40
C ARG A 393 -8.74 -4.94 3.03
N LEU A 394 -7.83 -5.82 2.66
CA LEU A 394 -7.17 -5.86 1.36
C LEU A 394 -7.99 -6.72 0.39
N LEU A 395 -8.20 -6.22 -0.81
CA LEU A 395 -8.71 -6.92 -1.98
C LEU A 395 -7.65 -6.84 -3.08
N LEU A 396 -7.31 -7.98 -3.68
CA LEU A 396 -6.31 -8.10 -4.74
C LEU A 396 -6.90 -8.89 -5.91
N ASN A 397 -6.67 -8.40 -7.13
CA ASN A 397 -6.88 -9.16 -8.35
C ASN A 397 -5.53 -9.33 -9.04
N VAL A 398 -5.17 -10.58 -9.32
CA VAL A 398 -3.93 -10.95 -9.99
C VAL A 398 -4.27 -11.71 -11.25
N THR A 399 -3.78 -11.23 -12.39
CA THR A 399 -3.87 -11.93 -13.68
C THR A 399 -2.46 -12.25 -14.15
N ALA A 400 -2.17 -13.53 -14.33
CA ALA A 400 -0.88 -14.03 -14.77
C ALA A 400 -1.04 -14.98 -15.96
N LYS A 401 -0.06 -14.98 -16.85
CA LYS A 401 0.06 -15.97 -17.92
C LYS A 401 1.34 -16.76 -17.67
N PRO A 402 1.32 -17.86 -16.90
CA PRO A 402 2.53 -18.54 -16.45
C PRO A 402 3.44 -19.05 -17.58
N ALA A 403 2.91 -19.20 -18.80
CA ALA A 403 3.67 -19.60 -19.98
C ALA A 403 4.35 -18.43 -20.71
N SER A 404 3.93 -17.17 -20.49
CA SER A 404 4.62 -16.00 -21.02
C SER A 404 5.62 -15.48 -19.98
N GLN A 405 6.72 -14.88 -20.43
CA GLN A 405 7.66 -14.17 -19.55
C GLN A 405 7.11 -12.79 -19.11
N GLU A 406 5.80 -12.56 -19.24
CA GLU A 406 5.15 -11.31 -18.87
C GLU A 406 4.98 -11.24 -17.34
N ALA A 407 5.23 -10.06 -16.76
CA ALA A 407 4.95 -9.82 -15.36
C ALA A 407 3.42 -9.91 -15.10
N PRO A 408 3.00 -10.41 -13.92
CA PRO A 408 1.59 -10.46 -13.59
C PRO A 408 0.99 -9.06 -13.48
N LEU A 409 -0.24 -8.91 -13.96
CA LEU A 409 -1.03 -7.69 -13.73
C LEU A 409 -1.65 -7.78 -12.34
N VAL A 410 -1.37 -6.79 -11.50
CA VAL A 410 -1.89 -6.69 -10.14
C VAL A 410 -2.66 -5.39 -10.00
N ASN A 411 -3.87 -5.48 -9.46
CA ASN A 411 -4.63 -4.33 -8.97
C ASN A 411 -5.35 -4.72 -7.68
N GLY A 412 -5.77 -3.71 -6.92
CA GLY A 412 -6.41 -3.98 -5.65
C GLY A 412 -6.93 -2.74 -4.96
N SER A 413 -7.47 -2.97 -3.77
CA SER A 413 -7.89 -1.91 -2.87
C SER A 413 -7.66 -2.30 -1.41
N LEU A 414 -7.35 -1.30 -0.59
CA LEU A 414 -7.23 -1.40 0.85
C LEU A 414 -8.28 -0.50 1.48
N ASN A 415 -9.30 -1.10 2.08
CA ASN A 415 -10.29 -0.39 2.88
C ASN A 415 -9.81 -0.30 4.32
N ILE A 416 -9.48 0.91 4.77
CA ILE A 416 -8.97 1.21 6.10
C ILE A 416 -10.15 1.46 7.03
N SER A 417 -10.32 0.59 8.04
CA SER A 417 -11.44 0.67 8.99
C SER A 417 -11.16 1.62 10.13
N SER A 418 -9.92 1.73 10.58
CA SER A 418 -9.40 2.73 11.52
C SER A 418 -7.88 2.58 11.53
N ALA A 419 -7.17 3.68 11.37
CA ALA A 419 -5.71 3.68 11.45
C ALA A 419 -5.17 4.96 12.08
N ALA A 420 -3.94 4.86 12.56
CA ALA A 420 -3.14 6.00 13.01
C ALA A 420 -1.75 5.94 12.40
N VAL A 421 -1.25 7.10 12.01
CA VAL A 421 0.07 7.27 11.38
C VAL A 421 0.85 8.32 12.17
N LYS A 422 2.05 7.95 12.64
CA LYS A 422 2.99 8.86 13.29
C LYS A 422 4.20 9.07 12.38
N ILE A 423 4.36 10.28 11.85
CA ILE A 423 5.44 10.63 10.93
C ILE A 423 6.61 11.19 11.73
N ASP A 424 7.85 10.73 11.48
CA ASP A 424 9.03 11.02 12.33
C ASP A 424 9.28 12.52 12.58
N LYS A 425 8.94 13.37 11.60
CA LYS A 425 9.15 14.83 11.64
C LYS A 425 7.90 15.64 12.00
N ILE A 426 6.79 14.98 12.32
CA ILE A 426 5.53 15.63 12.70
C ILE A 426 5.19 15.23 14.13
N SER A 427 5.08 16.22 15.03
CA SER A 427 4.94 15.98 16.47
C SER A 427 3.63 15.29 16.86
N SER A 428 2.53 15.60 16.17
CA SER A 428 1.21 15.04 16.43
C SER A 428 0.89 13.93 15.43
N PRO A 429 0.39 12.76 15.88
CA PRO A 429 -0.02 11.71 14.96
C PRO A 429 -1.29 12.10 14.19
N ILE A 430 -1.44 11.53 13.00
CA ILE A 430 -2.70 11.52 12.26
C ILE A 430 -3.50 10.33 12.76
N THR A 431 -4.73 10.56 13.21
CA THR A 431 -5.58 9.55 13.87
C THR A 431 -6.93 9.42 13.18
N ASP A 432 -7.74 8.43 13.56
CA ASP A 432 -9.06 8.18 12.99
C ASP A 432 -9.06 8.14 11.46
N ILE A 433 -8.05 7.49 10.87
CA ILE A 433 -7.93 7.38 9.41
C ILE A 433 -8.93 6.34 8.91
N HIS A 434 -9.83 6.76 8.03
CA HIS A 434 -10.86 5.93 7.41
C HIS A 434 -10.92 6.22 5.91
N GLY A 435 -10.96 5.18 5.08
CA GLY A 435 -11.19 5.37 3.65
C GLY A 435 -10.69 4.23 2.79
N LEU A 436 -10.86 4.40 1.48
CA LEU A 436 -10.48 3.42 0.49
C LEU A 436 -9.25 3.90 -0.28
N LEU A 437 -8.21 3.08 -0.29
CA LEU A 437 -7.09 3.20 -1.20
C LEU A 437 -7.27 2.19 -2.33
N SER A 438 -7.07 2.58 -3.57
CA SER A 438 -7.12 1.70 -4.75
C SER A 438 -5.81 1.83 -5.51
N PHE A 439 -5.25 0.73 -6.00
CA PHE A 439 -3.95 0.74 -6.65
C PHE A 439 -3.88 -0.25 -7.81
N ASP A 440 -2.96 0.01 -8.73
CA ASP A 440 -2.45 -0.93 -9.71
C ASP A 440 -0.92 -0.82 -9.79
N MET A 441 -0.31 -1.37 -10.84
CA MET A 441 1.15 -1.37 -11.01
C MET A 441 1.75 0.02 -11.29
N THR A 442 0.95 1.03 -11.62
CA THR A 442 1.42 2.36 -12.03
C THR A 442 0.84 3.52 -11.21
N LYS A 443 -0.27 3.32 -10.49
CA LYS A 443 -0.92 4.38 -9.71
C LYS A 443 -1.51 3.93 -8.37
N LEU A 444 -1.65 4.89 -7.47
CA LEU A 444 -2.33 4.81 -6.18
C LEU A 444 -3.34 5.95 -6.06
N ASN A 445 -4.60 5.62 -5.81
CA ASN A 445 -5.71 6.55 -5.71
C ASN A 445 -6.39 6.43 -4.35
N TRP A 446 -6.78 7.55 -3.77
CA TRP A 446 -7.62 7.59 -2.57
C TRP A 446 -8.73 8.59 -2.76
N SER A 447 -9.92 8.23 -2.28
CA SER A 447 -11.10 9.10 -2.33
C SER A 447 -11.75 9.17 -0.96
N ASN A 448 -12.10 10.39 -0.54
CA ASN A 448 -12.79 10.64 0.72
C ASN A 448 -12.09 10.00 1.95
N LEU A 449 -10.74 10.08 1.98
CA LEU A 449 -9.95 9.64 3.12
C LEU A 449 -10.15 10.63 4.26
N ARG A 450 -10.83 10.21 5.31
CA ARG A 450 -11.13 11.03 6.48
C ARG A 450 -10.15 10.74 7.59
N PHE A 451 -9.71 11.77 8.30
CA PHE A 451 -8.77 11.64 9.42
C PHE A 451 -8.85 12.84 10.36
N LYS A 452 -8.26 12.73 11.54
CA LYS A 452 -8.06 13.83 12.48
C LYS A 452 -6.59 14.18 12.63
N PHE A 453 -6.33 15.48 12.72
CA PHE A 453 -5.02 16.03 13.05
C PHE A 453 -5.21 17.25 13.95
N GLN A 454 -4.55 17.25 15.12
CA GLN A 454 -4.67 18.32 16.13
C GLN A 454 -6.15 18.67 16.45
N GLU A 455 -6.96 17.66 16.80
CA GLU A 455 -8.40 17.76 17.09
C GLU A 455 -9.31 18.18 15.91
N SER A 456 -8.73 18.59 14.78
CA SER A 456 -9.49 19.01 13.60
C SER A 456 -9.74 17.84 12.65
N ALA A 457 -10.97 17.76 12.12
CA ALA A 457 -11.35 16.76 11.13
C ALA A 457 -10.97 17.22 9.72
N TYR A 458 -10.32 16.34 8.98
CA TYR A 458 -9.89 16.55 7.60
C TYR A 458 -10.44 15.47 6.68
N GLN A 459 -10.59 15.83 5.42
CA GLN A 459 -10.86 14.92 4.32
C GLN A 459 -9.83 15.16 3.21
N SER A 460 -9.31 14.08 2.62
CA SER A 460 -8.44 14.16 1.46
C SER A 460 -8.87 13.24 0.33
N GLU A 461 -8.54 13.66 -0.88
CA GLU A 461 -8.65 12.86 -2.10
C GLU A 461 -7.45 13.15 -2.99
N GLY A 462 -7.05 12.17 -3.80
CA GLY A 462 -5.90 12.35 -4.66
C GLY A 462 -5.46 11.10 -5.38
N GLU A 463 -4.42 11.28 -6.16
CA GLU A 463 -3.83 10.27 -7.03
C GLU A 463 -2.32 10.49 -7.09
N LEU A 464 -1.58 9.40 -6.99
CA LEU A 464 -0.16 9.29 -7.26
C LEU A 464 0.01 8.41 -8.50
N ILE A 465 0.65 8.93 -9.53
CA ILE A 465 0.93 8.22 -10.78
C ILE A 465 2.44 8.09 -10.94
N ASP A 466 2.89 6.96 -11.50
CA ASP A 466 4.28 6.59 -11.76
C ASP A 466 5.11 6.50 -10.46
N PHE A 467 5.22 5.30 -9.89
CA PHE A 467 6.00 5.09 -8.66
C PHE A 467 7.51 5.36 -8.82
N ASN A 468 8.05 5.44 -10.04
CA ASN A 468 9.46 5.76 -10.29
C ASN A 468 9.69 7.27 -10.41
N ASN A 469 8.77 7.98 -11.08
CA ASN A 469 8.76 9.45 -11.18
C ASN A 469 7.43 10.02 -10.68
N PRO A 470 7.19 10.03 -9.36
CA PRO A 470 5.86 10.28 -8.83
C PRO A 470 5.31 11.66 -9.22
N ALA A 471 4.11 11.65 -9.80
CA ALA A 471 3.27 12.82 -9.96
C ALA A 471 2.08 12.69 -9.02
N VAL A 472 1.91 13.68 -8.13
CA VAL A 472 0.89 13.67 -7.08
C VAL A 472 -0.09 14.80 -7.31
N SER A 473 -1.38 14.45 -7.31
CA SER A 473 -2.49 15.39 -7.16
C SER A 473 -3.18 15.14 -5.83
N LEU A 474 -3.38 16.21 -5.05
CA LEU A 474 -3.97 16.13 -3.71
C LEU A 474 -4.99 17.24 -3.54
N ARG A 475 -6.13 16.91 -2.99
CA ARG A 475 -7.06 17.86 -2.37
C ARG A 475 -7.21 17.52 -0.91
N LEU A 476 -7.20 18.54 -0.08
CA LEU A 476 -7.34 18.47 1.37
C LEU A 476 -8.35 19.51 1.80
N SER A 477 -9.35 19.11 2.59
CA SER A 477 -10.37 20.00 3.12
C SER A 477 -10.61 19.75 4.60
N SER A 478 -11.02 20.81 5.30
CA SER A 478 -11.53 20.85 6.68
C SER A 478 -12.54 22.01 6.76
N PRO A 479 -13.22 22.23 7.90
CA PRO A 479 -14.14 23.37 8.04
C PRO A 479 -13.51 24.75 7.75
N GLU A 480 -12.21 24.91 8.03
CA GLU A 480 -11.51 26.19 7.91
C GLU A 480 -10.51 26.25 6.74
N LEU A 481 -10.16 25.10 6.13
CA LEU A 481 -9.10 24.99 5.12
C LEU A 481 -9.57 24.22 3.90
N SER A 482 -9.27 24.73 2.71
CA SER A 482 -9.35 24.01 1.44
C SER A 482 -8.04 24.17 0.70
N LEU A 483 -7.41 23.07 0.29
CA LEU A 483 -6.11 23.05 -0.36
C LEU A 483 -6.11 22.08 -1.54
N THR A 484 -5.57 22.52 -2.67
CA THR A 484 -5.35 21.71 -3.86
C THR A 484 -3.88 21.82 -4.25
N SER A 485 -3.22 20.69 -4.48
CA SER A 485 -1.82 20.64 -4.86
C SER A 485 -1.58 19.70 -6.03
N ARG A 486 -0.69 20.09 -6.94
CA ARG A 486 -0.13 19.26 -8.00
C ARG A 486 1.38 19.42 -8.02
N PHE A 487 2.11 18.34 -7.76
CA PHE A 487 3.57 18.34 -7.76
C PHE A 487 4.14 17.04 -8.32
N SER A 488 5.36 17.10 -8.82
CA SER A 488 6.07 15.94 -9.35
C SER A 488 7.51 15.89 -8.85
N PHE A 489 8.03 14.69 -8.68
CA PHE A 489 9.43 14.45 -8.34
C PHE A 489 10.23 14.15 -9.61
N THR A 490 11.44 14.67 -9.70
CA THR A 490 12.38 14.35 -10.79
C THR A 490 13.60 13.62 -10.24
N GLU A 491 14.34 12.92 -11.11
CA GLU A 491 15.51 12.08 -10.75
C GLU A 491 16.56 12.81 -9.90
N ASN A 492 16.68 14.14 -10.03
CA ASN A 492 17.64 14.95 -9.30
C ASN A 492 17.16 15.43 -7.91
N LYS A 493 16.18 14.75 -7.31
CA LYS A 493 15.58 15.15 -6.01
C LYS A 493 15.04 16.59 -6.06
N LEU A 494 14.48 16.98 -7.20
CA LEU A 494 13.81 18.27 -7.37
C LEU A 494 12.30 18.03 -7.38
N ILE A 495 11.58 18.79 -6.56
CA ILE A 495 10.13 18.80 -6.49
C ILE A 495 9.64 19.98 -7.33
N LYS A 496 8.92 19.70 -8.41
CA LYS A 496 8.24 20.72 -9.21
C LYS A 496 6.82 20.87 -8.70
N ILE A 497 6.49 22.03 -8.14
CA ILE A 497 5.15 22.40 -7.69
C ILE A 497 4.47 23.13 -8.85
N ALA A 498 3.65 22.41 -9.61
CA ALA A 498 2.86 23.02 -10.68
C ALA A 498 1.83 24.00 -10.12
N GLU A 499 1.22 23.63 -8.98
CA GLU A 499 0.21 24.44 -8.31
C GLU A 499 0.06 24.00 -6.86
N LEU A 500 -0.02 24.97 -5.94
CA LEU A 500 -0.49 24.81 -4.58
C LEU A 500 -1.45 25.96 -4.28
N LYS A 501 -2.76 25.68 -4.39
CA LYS A 501 -3.83 26.65 -4.19
C LYS A 501 -4.51 26.37 -2.85
N GLY A 502 -4.65 27.38 -2.01
CA GLY A 502 -5.29 27.25 -0.71
C GLY A 502 -6.25 28.37 -0.39
N LYS A 503 -7.25 28.04 0.43
CA LYS A 503 -8.13 28.99 1.13
C LYS A 503 -8.18 28.59 2.60
N TYR A 504 -7.76 29.49 3.48
CA TYR A 504 -7.86 29.34 4.92
C TYR A 504 -8.72 30.48 5.46
N LEU A 505 -9.89 30.16 6.02
CA LEU A 505 -10.91 31.15 6.37
C LEU A 505 -11.21 32.10 5.19
N ASN A 506 -10.86 33.38 5.31
CA ASN A 506 -11.05 34.41 4.29
C ASN A 506 -9.76 34.73 3.50
N THR A 507 -8.65 34.08 3.84
CA THR A 507 -7.36 34.21 3.17
C THR A 507 -7.23 33.20 2.05
N SER A 508 -6.74 33.64 0.88
CA SER A 508 -6.47 32.74 -0.26
C SER A 508 -5.05 32.92 -0.77
N PHE A 509 -4.46 31.84 -1.29
CA PHE A 509 -3.11 31.87 -1.85
C PHE A 509 -2.95 30.88 -3.01
N LEU A 510 -1.99 31.20 -3.87
CA LEU A 510 -1.52 30.38 -4.97
C LEU A 510 0.01 30.37 -4.95
N LEU A 511 0.60 29.18 -4.92
CA LEU A 511 2.03 28.97 -4.95
C LEU A 511 2.39 28.07 -6.13
N SER A 512 3.48 28.40 -6.82
CA SER A 512 4.10 27.56 -7.85
C SER A 512 5.62 27.69 -7.79
N GLY A 513 6.35 26.70 -8.31
CA GLY A 513 7.80 26.78 -8.34
C GLY A 513 8.50 25.44 -8.18
N ASN A 514 9.75 25.49 -7.74
CA ASN A 514 10.62 24.32 -7.58
C ASN A 514 11.29 24.31 -6.20
N LEU A 515 11.46 23.12 -5.64
CA LEU A 515 12.24 22.86 -4.43
C LEU A 515 13.35 21.85 -4.74
N GLY A 516 14.61 22.17 -4.44
CA GLY A 516 15.72 21.23 -4.45
C GLY A 516 15.93 20.65 -3.06
N ILE A 517 15.71 19.34 -2.90
CA ILE A 517 15.84 18.62 -1.61
C ILE A 517 16.99 17.61 -1.62
N ALA A 518 17.99 17.82 -2.50
CA ALA A 518 19.11 16.90 -2.66
C ALA A 518 19.91 16.71 -1.38
N ASP A 519 20.08 17.80 -0.63
CA ASP A 519 20.66 17.85 0.70
C ASP A 519 19.64 18.44 1.68
N THR A 520 19.28 17.66 2.70
CA THR A 520 18.32 18.07 3.74
C THR A 520 18.80 19.25 4.59
N GLN A 521 20.10 19.56 4.56
CA GLN A 521 20.68 20.73 5.23
C GLN A 521 20.67 21.99 4.35
N SER A 522 20.41 21.88 3.04
CA SER A 522 20.42 23.00 2.10
C SER A 522 19.23 22.94 1.12
N ILE A 523 18.02 23.00 1.66
CA ILE A 523 16.80 23.01 0.84
C ILE A 523 16.77 24.32 0.04
N SER A 524 16.93 24.22 -1.28
CA SER A 524 16.85 25.36 -2.20
C SER A 524 15.43 25.50 -2.72
N ALA A 525 14.98 26.73 -2.93
CA ALA A 525 13.64 27.06 -3.37
C ALA A 525 13.67 28.14 -4.45
N SER A 526 12.78 28.01 -5.43
CA SER A 526 12.42 29.06 -6.39
C SER A 526 10.90 29.07 -6.46
N LEU A 527 10.27 30.02 -5.79
CA LEU A 527 8.83 30.04 -5.54
C LEU A 527 8.21 31.37 -5.95
N ASN A 528 7.04 31.27 -6.57
CA ASN A 528 6.15 32.39 -6.85
C ASN A 528 4.90 32.20 -6.01
N ILE A 529 4.52 33.22 -5.25
CA ILE A 529 3.41 33.20 -4.31
C ILE A 529 2.55 34.43 -4.56
N ASP A 530 1.28 34.21 -4.87
CA ASP A 530 0.24 35.25 -4.88
C ASP A 530 -0.71 34.97 -3.72
N ALA A 531 -1.04 35.96 -2.90
CA ALA A 531 -1.92 35.80 -1.76
C ALA A 531 -2.84 37.01 -1.54
N ASP A 532 -4.10 36.73 -1.24
CA ASP A 532 -5.06 37.70 -0.69
C ASP A 532 -5.24 37.36 0.79
N ILE A 533 -4.55 38.11 1.65
CA ILE A 533 -4.41 37.85 3.09
C ILE A 533 -5.40 38.72 3.85
N ASN A 534 -6.37 38.12 4.53
CA ASN A 534 -7.15 38.82 5.53
C ASN A 534 -6.36 38.79 6.84
N LEU A 535 -5.97 39.96 7.33
CA LEU A 535 -5.12 40.07 8.52
C LEU A 535 -5.79 39.55 9.79
N GLU A 536 -7.13 39.50 9.83
CA GLU A 536 -7.90 38.93 10.93
C GLU A 536 -7.78 37.39 11.01
N ASP A 537 -7.38 36.72 9.92
CA ASP A 537 -7.18 35.27 9.91
C ASP A 537 -5.78 34.86 10.40
N THR A 538 -4.89 35.82 10.72
CA THR A 538 -3.46 35.54 10.94
C THR A 538 -3.11 35.00 12.33
N ASP A 539 -4.05 34.99 13.28
CA ASP A 539 -3.82 34.60 14.67
C ASP A 539 -3.27 33.17 14.83
N LYS A 540 -3.86 32.17 14.15
CA LYS A 540 -3.35 30.78 14.22
C LYS A 540 -2.03 30.61 13.44
N PRO A 541 -1.92 31.01 12.15
CA PRO A 541 -0.69 30.84 11.37
C PRO A 541 0.52 31.58 11.95
N LEU A 542 0.30 32.72 12.61
CA LEU A 542 1.33 33.57 13.19
C LEU A 542 1.31 33.57 14.72
N HIS A 543 0.85 32.48 15.37
CA HIS A 543 0.78 32.38 16.83
C HIS A 543 2.11 32.73 17.54
N LYS A 544 3.26 32.49 16.91
CA LYS A 544 4.59 32.88 17.43
C LYS A 544 4.74 34.39 17.66
N PHE A 545 3.92 35.20 17.00
CA PHE A 545 3.90 36.67 17.08
C PHE A 545 2.66 37.21 17.80
N LYS A 546 1.91 36.36 18.51
CA LYS A 546 0.64 36.71 19.14
C LYS A 546 0.70 37.99 19.97
N GLU A 547 1.68 38.14 20.87
CA GLU A 547 1.83 39.34 21.70
C GLU A 547 1.98 40.62 20.87
N ARG A 548 2.71 40.55 19.74
CA ARG A 548 2.87 41.68 18.83
C ARG A 548 1.59 41.94 18.04
N LEU A 549 0.90 40.90 17.58
CA LEU A 549 -0.37 41.02 16.86
C LEU A 549 -1.48 41.60 17.75
N GLU A 550 -1.51 41.27 19.04
CA GLU A 550 -2.45 41.86 20.00
C GLU A 550 -2.21 43.36 20.24
N GLN A 551 -0.96 43.81 20.13
CA GLN A 551 -0.60 45.22 20.21
C GLN A 551 -0.94 45.96 18.90
N ILE A 552 -0.62 45.36 17.75
CA ILE A 552 -0.84 45.96 16.43
C ILE A 552 -2.32 45.97 16.06
N LYS A 553 -3.08 44.93 16.44
CA LYS A 553 -4.47 44.68 16.04
C LYS A 553 -4.70 44.89 14.54
N PRO A 554 -3.93 44.17 13.68
CA PRO A 554 -3.99 44.40 12.25
C PRO A 554 -5.33 43.96 11.69
N SER A 555 -5.97 44.80 10.87
CA SER A 555 -7.18 44.41 10.13
C SER A 555 -7.17 44.97 8.71
N GLY A 556 -7.87 44.28 7.80
CA GLY A 556 -7.91 44.62 6.39
C GLY A 556 -7.41 43.50 5.47
N LEU A 557 -7.60 43.69 4.18
CA LEU A 557 -7.23 42.74 3.13
C LEU A 557 -5.94 43.20 2.44
N VAL A 558 -4.90 42.37 2.48
CA VAL A 558 -3.60 42.64 1.87
C VAL A 558 -3.38 41.70 0.69
N LYS A 559 -3.20 42.28 -0.50
CA LYS A 559 -2.75 41.54 -1.68
C LYS A 559 -1.24 41.51 -1.70
N ALA A 560 -0.65 40.32 -1.68
CA ALA A 560 0.78 40.10 -1.67
C ALA A 560 1.23 39.27 -2.87
N LYS A 561 2.31 39.70 -3.51
CA LYS A 561 3.05 38.93 -4.53
C LYS A 561 4.47 38.75 -4.07
N ILE A 562 4.96 37.51 -4.02
CA ILE A 562 6.29 37.18 -3.50
C ILE A 562 6.99 36.25 -4.48
N ASN A 563 8.19 36.64 -4.91
CA ASN A 563 9.13 35.79 -5.62
C ASN A 563 10.29 35.51 -4.66
N LEU A 564 10.57 34.24 -4.40
CA LEU A 564 11.64 33.79 -3.51
C LEU A 564 12.59 32.89 -4.27
N GLN A 565 13.90 33.12 -4.14
CA GLN A 565 14.94 32.27 -4.67
C GLN A 565 16.09 32.14 -3.66
N GLY A 566 16.50 30.92 -3.29
CA GLY A 566 17.62 30.70 -2.38
C GLY A 566 17.44 29.52 -1.43
N SER A 567 18.26 29.44 -0.39
CA SER A 567 18.18 28.38 0.63
C SER A 567 17.19 28.73 1.75
N LEU A 568 16.18 27.88 1.96
CA LEU A 568 15.18 28.06 3.02
C LEU A 568 15.77 27.91 4.43
N ASN A 569 16.93 27.26 4.56
CA ASN A 569 17.67 27.15 5.82
C ASN A 569 18.36 28.46 6.21
N HIS A 570 18.65 29.33 5.23
CA HIS A 570 19.30 30.63 5.43
C HIS A 570 18.42 31.75 4.86
N PRO A 571 17.22 31.99 5.40
CA PRO A 571 16.22 32.87 4.80
C PRO A 571 16.70 34.32 4.63
N LYS A 572 17.65 34.77 5.46
CA LYS A 572 18.29 36.09 5.37
C LYS A 572 19.15 36.28 4.11
N LEU A 573 19.64 35.19 3.53
CA LEU A 573 20.48 35.19 2.33
C LEU A 573 19.69 34.94 1.05
N CYS A 574 18.40 34.64 1.14
CA CYS A 574 17.54 34.47 -0.03
C CYS A 574 17.41 35.77 -0.83
N THR A 575 17.24 35.63 -2.14
CA THR A 575 16.72 36.68 -3.00
C THR A 575 15.20 36.69 -2.87
N ILE A 576 14.63 37.79 -2.37
CA ILE A 576 13.18 37.93 -2.20
C ILE A 576 12.74 39.21 -2.90
N LYS A 577 11.70 39.14 -3.73
CA LYS A 577 11.00 40.32 -4.22
C LYS A 577 9.55 40.21 -3.82
N ALA A 578 9.08 41.13 -2.98
CA ALA A 578 7.72 41.14 -2.49
C ALA A 578 7.06 42.51 -2.73
N GLU A 579 5.81 42.47 -3.17
CA GLU A 579 4.93 43.63 -3.25
C GLU A 579 3.68 43.33 -2.44
N ALA A 580 3.30 44.23 -1.53
CA ALA A 580 2.08 44.14 -0.77
C ALA A 580 1.27 45.41 -0.94
N SER A 581 -0.04 45.27 -1.13
CA SER A 581 -0.95 46.41 -1.28
C SER A 581 -2.26 46.17 -0.54
N SER A 582 -2.85 47.23 -0.03
CA SER A 582 -4.18 47.18 0.58
C SER A 582 -4.96 48.46 0.29
N PRO A 583 -6.24 48.37 -0.11
CA PRO A 583 -7.12 49.52 -0.25
C PRO A 583 -7.63 50.04 1.10
N SER A 584 -7.47 49.27 2.18
CA SER A 584 -7.84 49.70 3.53
C SER A 584 -7.15 48.80 4.54
N LEU A 585 -6.36 49.41 5.41
CA LEU A 585 -5.58 48.71 6.44
C LEU A 585 -5.75 49.46 7.75
N SER A 586 -5.85 48.72 8.86
CA SER A 586 -5.73 49.29 10.19
C SER A 586 -4.57 48.67 10.95
N LEU A 587 -3.70 49.53 11.50
CA LEU A 587 -2.57 49.16 12.35
C LEU A 587 -2.53 50.10 13.55
N TYR A 588 -2.39 49.55 14.77
CA TYR A 588 -2.42 50.28 16.03
C TYR A 588 -3.67 51.17 16.21
N GLY A 589 -4.79 50.79 15.59
CA GLY A 589 -6.02 51.58 15.54
C GLY A 589 -6.03 52.69 14.49
N LEU A 590 -4.89 53.01 13.88
CA LEU A 590 -4.81 53.98 12.79
C LEU A 590 -5.35 53.36 11.51
N LYS A 591 -6.10 54.13 10.73
CA LYS A 591 -6.72 53.67 9.48
C LYS A 591 -6.04 54.31 8.27
N SER A 592 -5.76 53.52 7.25
CA SER A 592 -5.26 53.99 5.96
C SER A 592 -6.26 53.73 4.84
N ASP A 593 -6.31 54.66 3.89
CA ASP A 593 -7.07 54.56 2.64
C ASP A 593 -6.26 53.84 1.53
N GLU A 594 -4.95 53.73 1.71
CA GLU A 594 -4.05 53.04 0.79
C GLU A 594 -2.80 52.59 1.53
N PHE A 595 -2.34 51.37 1.26
CA PHE A 595 -1.05 50.86 1.69
C PHE A 595 -0.34 50.22 0.50
N ILE A 596 0.92 50.58 0.28
CA ILE A 596 1.82 49.94 -0.69
C ILE A 596 3.17 49.70 0.00
N LEU A 597 3.68 48.48 -0.15
CA LEU A 597 5.01 48.06 0.29
C LEU A 597 5.72 47.37 -0.87
N ARG A 598 6.93 47.81 -1.17
CA ARG A 598 7.87 47.10 -2.03
C ARG A 598 9.08 46.69 -1.23
N TYR A 599 9.42 45.41 -1.29
CA TYR A 599 10.49 44.80 -0.54
C TYR A 599 11.38 43.99 -1.49
N GLU A 600 12.68 44.27 -1.45
CA GLU A 600 13.69 43.50 -2.14
C GLU A 600 14.75 43.02 -1.14
N GLN A 601 15.16 41.76 -1.24
CA GLN A 601 16.23 41.20 -0.45
C GLN A 601 17.23 40.53 -1.38
N SER A 602 18.52 40.75 -1.15
CA SER A 602 19.60 40.06 -1.86
C SER A 602 20.89 40.15 -1.04
N GLN A 603 21.66 39.06 -1.00
CA GLN A 603 22.99 39.01 -0.36
C GLN A 603 23.00 39.55 1.09
N GLY A 604 22.01 39.16 1.91
CA GLY A 604 21.93 39.58 3.31
C GLY A 604 21.45 41.02 3.53
N ILE A 605 21.05 41.74 2.49
CA ILE A 605 20.54 43.11 2.56
C ILE A 605 19.05 43.09 2.23
N ALA A 606 18.23 43.67 3.10
CA ALA A 606 16.84 44.01 2.82
C ALA A 606 16.74 45.50 2.43
N ASP A 607 16.29 45.76 1.22
CA ASP A 607 16.01 47.07 0.66
C ASP A 607 14.50 47.25 0.52
N ILE A 608 13.97 48.29 1.11
CA ILE A 608 12.55 48.62 1.14
C ILE A 608 12.43 49.96 0.39
N PRO A 609 12.41 49.94 -0.95
CA PRO A 609 12.44 51.18 -1.73
C PRO A 609 11.18 52.03 -1.56
N LEU A 610 10.06 51.42 -1.15
CA LEU A 610 8.80 52.14 -0.95
C LEU A 610 7.95 51.49 0.15
N ILE A 611 7.62 52.29 1.15
CA ILE A 611 6.47 52.14 2.03
C ILE A 611 5.62 53.38 1.80
N ARG A 612 4.40 53.24 1.28
CA ARG A 612 3.48 54.35 1.08
C ARG A 612 2.18 54.05 1.81
N ILE A 613 1.74 54.99 2.64
CA ILE A 613 0.50 54.89 3.40
C ILE A 613 -0.28 56.18 3.20
N ALA A 614 -1.46 56.13 2.60
CA ALA A 614 -2.38 57.26 2.57
C ALA A 614 -3.29 57.19 3.80
N LEU A 615 -3.29 58.22 4.65
CA LEU A 615 -4.12 58.28 5.84
C LEU A 615 -4.48 59.72 6.18
N TYR A 616 -5.72 59.92 6.64
CA TYR A 616 -6.21 61.20 7.16
C TYR A 616 -5.97 62.40 6.23
N ASN A 617 -6.25 62.22 4.93
CA ASN A 617 -6.00 63.17 3.83
C ASN A 617 -4.52 63.42 3.48
N GLY A 618 -3.58 62.80 4.18
CA GLY A 618 -2.15 62.92 3.94
C GLY A 618 -1.52 61.61 3.50
N VAL A 619 -0.20 61.64 3.36
CA VAL A 619 0.61 60.49 2.93
C VAL A 619 1.86 60.37 3.79
N ILE A 620 2.20 59.14 4.17
CA ILE A 620 3.52 58.75 4.67
C ILE A 620 4.23 57.98 3.57
N GLU A 621 5.39 58.45 3.15
CA GLU A 621 6.32 57.72 2.30
C GLU A 621 7.59 57.42 3.08
N ALA A 622 8.08 56.19 3.02
CA ALA A 622 9.37 55.82 3.59
C ALA A 622 10.14 54.90 2.67
N ASN A 623 11.47 54.98 2.75
CA ASN A 623 12.37 53.96 2.26
C ASN A 623 13.28 53.50 3.41
N ALA A 624 13.67 52.24 3.39
CA ALA A 624 14.51 51.68 4.45
C ALA A 624 15.48 50.65 3.90
N LYS A 625 16.64 50.54 4.54
CA LYS A 625 17.64 49.52 4.23
C LYS A 625 18.11 48.87 5.52
N VAL A 626 18.15 47.56 5.55
CA VAL A 626 18.53 46.75 6.72
C VAL A 626 19.62 45.76 6.31
N ASN A 627 20.69 45.69 7.08
CA ASN A 627 21.68 44.63 6.94
C ASN A 627 21.27 43.43 7.82
N LEU A 628 20.78 42.36 7.21
CA LEU A 628 20.28 41.16 7.90
C LEU A 628 21.41 40.24 8.39
N ASP A 629 22.61 40.37 7.80
CA ASP A 629 23.76 39.48 8.00
C ASP A 629 24.65 39.89 9.20
N THR A 630 24.35 41.03 9.81
CA THR A 630 25.10 41.55 10.97
C THR A 630 24.30 41.41 12.26
N GLU A 631 25.02 41.23 13.38
CA GLU A 631 24.41 41.15 14.71
C GLU A 631 23.61 42.44 15.01
N ASN A 632 22.41 42.29 15.59
CA ASN A 632 21.47 43.37 15.86
C ASN A 632 20.92 44.13 14.64
N MET A 633 21.22 43.68 13.41
CA MET A 633 20.61 44.11 12.15
C MET A 633 20.45 45.64 12.02
N PRO A 634 21.55 46.39 11.78
CA PRO A 634 21.50 47.83 11.64
C PRO A 634 20.62 48.23 10.45
N PHE A 635 19.86 49.30 10.65
CA PHE A 635 18.95 49.85 9.67
C PHE A 635 19.16 51.34 9.48
N ARG A 636 18.80 51.81 8.28
CA ARG A 636 18.57 53.22 7.95
C ARG A 636 17.16 53.34 7.41
N ILE A 637 16.43 54.36 7.84
CA ILE A 637 15.09 54.68 7.35
C ILE A 637 15.01 56.17 7.05
N GLU A 638 14.44 56.49 5.90
CA GLU A 638 14.05 57.84 5.52
C GLU A 638 12.53 57.89 5.43
N THR A 639 11.92 58.88 6.07
CA THR A 639 10.46 59.01 6.13
C THR A 639 10.09 60.44 5.79
N LYS A 640 9.05 60.58 4.97
CA LYS A 640 8.42 61.82 4.54
C LYS A 640 6.94 61.72 4.86
N ILE A 641 6.43 62.69 5.60
CA ILE A 641 5.04 62.83 5.97
C ILE A 641 4.56 64.12 5.30
N GLU A 642 3.49 64.01 4.52
CA GLU A 642 2.88 65.12 3.82
C GLU A 642 1.40 65.23 4.18
N ASP A 643 1.01 66.41 4.65
CA ASP A 643 -0.36 66.85 4.81
C ASP A 643 -1.29 65.95 5.66
N ILE A 644 -0.75 65.27 6.68
CA ILE A 644 -1.60 64.52 7.62
C ILE A 644 -2.45 65.49 8.43
N ASN A 645 -3.77 65.32 8.38
CA ASN A 645 -4.70 66.10 9.19
C ASN A 645 -4.69 65.60 10.65
N ILE A 646 -4.16 66.40 11.56
CA ILE A 646 -4.08 66.09 13.00
C ILE A 646 -5.48 65.95 13.62
N GLY A 647 -6.43 66.75 13.15
CA GLY A 647 -7.82 66.72 13.63
C GLY A 647 -8.54 65.41 13.33
N LYS A 648 -8.18 64.71 12.25
CA LYS A 648 -8.64 63.35 11.94
C LYS A 648 -7.79 62.28 12.61
N LEU A 649 -6.47 62.46 12.64
CA LEU A 649 -5.54 61.54 13.29
C LEU A 649 -5.91 61.35 14.77
N LYS A 650 -6.29 62.43 15.47
CA LYS A 650 -6.58 62.36 16.90
C LYS A 650 -7.71 61.39 17.23
N ASP A 651 -8.70 61.26 16.35
CA ASP A 651 -9.92 60.47 16.58
C ASP A 651 -9.61 58.98 16.77
N ASP A 652 -8.54 58.51 16.11
CA ASP A 652 -8.03 57.13 16.18
C ASP A 652 -6.85 56.98 17.16
N THR A 653 -6.64 57.95 18.07
CA THR A 653 -5.57 57.93 19.10
C THR A 653 -6.12 58.24 20.50
N PRO A 654 -5.33 58.08 21.59
CA PRO A 654 -5.73 58.53 22.93
C PRO A 654 -6.04 60.04 23.03
N ALA A 655 -5.67 60.84 22.02
CA ALA A 655 -5.94 62.28 21.96
C ALA A 655 -7.34 62.64 21.41
N ARG A 656 -8.24 61.67 21.18
CA ARG A 656 -9.58 61.91 20.60
C ARG A 656 -10.42 62.97 21.32
N ASN A 657 -10.23 63.12 22.64
CA ASN A 657 -10.96 64.09 23.46
C ASN A 657 -10.23 65.44 23.58
N GLN A 658 -9.05 65.57 22.98
CA GLN A 658 -8.28 66.81 22.98
C GLN A 658 -8.71 67.65 21.78
N ASP A 659 -8.88 68.94 22.00
CA ASP A 659 -9.13 69.93 20.97
C ASP A 659 -7.82 70.32 20.27
N ILE A 660 -7.27 69.34 19.56
CA ILE A 660 -6.10 69.51 18.69
C ILE A 660 -6.49 69.43 17.22
N SER A 661 -5.81 70.21 16.39
CA SER A 661 -5.99 70.26 14.93
C SER A 661 -4.73 70.79 14.24
N GLY A 662 -4.72 70.75 12.91
CA GLY A 662 -3.64 71.26 12.07
C GLY A 662 -3.21 70.25 11.01
N THR A 663 -2.22 70.64 10.21
CA THR A 663 -1.66 69.82 9.14
C THR A 663 -0.19 69.52 9.42
N LEU A 664 0.15 68.24 9.57
CA LEU A 664 1.49 67.75 9.87
C LEU A 664 2.26 67.43 8.59
N GLN A 665 3.45 68.00 8.48
CA GLN A 665 4.49 67.62 7.54
C GLN A 665 5.75 67.27 8.33
N ALA A 666 6.47 66.23 7.92
CA ALA A 666 7.73 65.86 8.56
C ALA A 666 8.67 65.16 7.58
N VAL A 667 9.97 65.34 7.77
CA VAL A 667 10.98 64.55 7.07
C VAL A 667 11.99 64.09 8.10
N SER A 668 12.39 62.82 8.07
CA SER A 668 13.36 62.28 9.01
C SER A 668 14.28 61.26 8.36
N ARG A 669 15.55 61.26 8.76
CA ARG A 669 16.52 60.22 8.46
C ARG A 669 17.05 59.65 9.77
N LEU A 670 16.72 58.40 10.03
CA LEU A 670 17.08 57.70 11.26
C LEU A 670 17.94 56.47 10.94
N ASN A 671 18.90 56.20 11.80
CA ASN A 671 19.71 54.99 11.82
C ASN A 671 19.58 54.32 13.19
N GLY A 672 19.59 52.99 13.22
CA GLY A 672 19.50 52.26 14.47
C GLY A 672 19.80 50.78 14.29
N PHE A 673 19.51 50.00 15.33
CA PHE A 673 19.66 48.55 15.35
C PHE A 673 18.31 47.92 15.69
N ILE A 674 17.90 46.89 14.95
CA ILE A 674 16.67 46.17 15.24
C ILE A 674 16.80 45.51 16.62
N GLY A 675 15.89 45.82 17.54
CA GLY A 675 15.87 45.28 18.90
C GLY A 675 16.63 46.09 19.95
N ASP A 676 17.43 47.09 19.54
CA ASP A 676 18.10 48.04 20.45
C ASP A 676 17.78 49.48 20.03
N TYR A 677 16.56 49.91 20.34
CA TYR A 677 16.10 51.27 20.07
C TYR A 677 16.88 52.32 20.87
N SER A 678 17.65 51.91 21.89
CA SER A 678 18.44 52.83 22.71
C SER A 678 19.60 53.46 21.95
N LYS A 679 19.99 52.85 20.82
CA LYS A 679 21.01 53.33 19.87
C LYS A 679 20.41 54.03 18.64
N LEU A 680 19.14 54.40 18.69
CA LEU A 680 18.53 55.19 17.61
C LEU A 680 19.23 56.55 17.51
N SER A 681 19.59 56.94 16.30
CA SER A 681 20.22 58.23 16.01
C SER A 681 19.74 58.81 14.69
N GLY A 682 19.78 60.11 14.53
CA GLY A 682 19.41 60.74 13.27
C GLY A 682 18.93 62.17 13.44
N SER A 683 18.31 62.69 12.40
CA SER A 683 17.75 64.03 12.40
C SER A 683 16.54 64.13 11.50
N GLY A 684 15.77 65.19 11.71
CA GLY A 684 14.61 65.49 10.87
C GLY A 684 14.06 66.88 11.11
N GLN A 685 12.99 67.17 10.41
CA GLN A 685 12.24 68.42 10.45
C GLN A 685 10.77 68.09 10.63
N ILE A 686 10.10 68.86 11.48
CA ILE A 686 8.66 68.80 11.69
C ILE A 686 8.09 70.18 11.41
N LEU A 687 6.99 70.23 10.67
CA LEU A 687 6.20 71.43 10.39
C LEU A 687 4.73 71.12 10.66
N VAL A 688 4.11 71.92 11.51
CA VAL A 688 2.66 71.91 11.73
C VAL A 688 2.11 73.25 11.25
N LYS A 689 1.16 73.23 10.32
CA LYS A 689 0.46 74.42 9.83
C LYS A 689 -0.93 74.51 10.48
N ASP A 690 -1.35 75.73 10.79
CA ASP A 690 -2.67 76.05 11.34
C ASP A 690 -3.06 75.14 12.53
N GLY A 691 -2.10 74.98 13.44
CA GLY A 691 -2.14 74.01 14.53
C GLY A 691 -2.82 74.56 15.78
N LYS A 692 -3.93 73.95 16.20
CA LYS A 692 -4.46 74.10 17.57
C LYS A 692 -3.75 73.06 18.43
N LEU A 693 -2.71 73.47 19.16
CA LEU A 693 -1.82 72.54 19.88
C LEU A 693 -1.85 72.72 21.40
N TRP A 694 -2.55 73.73 21.94
CA TRP A 694 -2.51 74.09 23.37
C TRP A 694 -3.04 73.02 24.32
N GLU A 695 -3.90 72.14 23.85
CA GLU A 695 -4.41 71.02 24.63
C GLU A 695 -3.43 69.85 24.75
N LEU A 696 -2.33 69.86 23.97
CA LEU A 696 -1.23 68.94 24.21
C LEU A 696 -0.67 69.18 25.60
N ASN A 697 -0.40 68.09 26.32
CA ASN A 697 0.09 68.16 27.71
C ASN A 697 1.31 69.09 27.85
N LEU A 698 2.21 69.09 26.86
CA LEU A 698 3.39 69.96 26.81
C LEU A 698 3.07 71.46 26.99
N PHE A 699 1.93 71.93 26.51
CA PHE A 699 1.52 73.34 26.56
C PHE A 699 0.39 73.60 27.56
N LYS A 700 -0.22 72.52 28.08
CA LYS A 700 -1.35 72.57 29.00
C LYS A 700 -0.93 73.20 30.33
N GLY A 701 -1.39 74.43 30.56
CA GLY A 701 -1.07 75.22 31.76
C GLY A 701 -0.17 76.42 31.49
N MET A 702 0.57 76.45 30.37
CA MET A 702 1.38 77.61 29.98
C MET A 702 0.53 78.86 29.74
N GLY A 703 -0.67 78.70 29.16
CA GLY A 703 -1.59 79.82 28.92
C GLY A 703 -1.94 80.61 30.18
N LYS A 704 -2.05 79.95 31.34
CA LYS A 704 -2.33 80.60 32.65
C LYS A 704 -1.13 81.38 33.22
N LEU A 705 0.09 81.04 32.80
CA LEU A 705 1.33 81.67 33.29
C LEU A 705 1.67 82.93 32.50
N ILE A 706 1.31 82.97 31.22
CA ILE A 706 1.62 84.10 30.32
C ILE A 706 0.46 85.12 30.31
N PHE A 707 -0.80 84.67 30.46
CA PHE A 707 -1.97 85.53 30.29
C PHE A 707 -3.10 85.24 31.30
N SER A 708 -3.97 86.24 31.53
CA SER A 708 -5.06 86.21 32.54
C SER A 708 -6.43 85.71 32.03
N ARG A 709 -6.55 85.30 30.76
CA ARG A 709 -7.80 84.78 30.14
C ARG A 709 -7.66 83.32 29.67
N ASN A 710 -8.79 82.68 29.34
CA ASN A 710 -8.84 81.29 28.88
C ASN A 710 -8.55 81.24 27.37
N PHE A 711 -7.45 80.58 26.96
CA PHE A 711 -6.94 80.58 25.59
C PHE A 711 -6.97 79.19 24.93
N ALA A 712 -8.07 78.47 25.11
CA ALA A 712 -8.28 77.22 24.39
C ALA A 712 -8.23 77.44 22.86
N ASP A 713 -8.47 78.64 22.34
CA ASP A 713 -8.66 78.92 20.91
C ASP A 713 -7.45 79.52 20.15
N ILE A 714 -6.28 79.63 20.77
CA ILE A 714 -5.09 80.10 20.03
C ILE A 714 -4.69 79.05 18.99
N THR A 715 -4.61 79.46 17.73
CA THR A 715 -4.12 78.64 16.62
C THR A 715 -2.74 79.16 16.21
N PHE A 716 -1.74 78.29 16.21
CA PHE A 716 -0.43 78.61 15.68
C PHE A 716 -0.48 78.49 14.17
N SER A 717 -0.20 79.58 13.45
CA SER A 717 -0.08 79.55 11.99
C SER A 717 1.06 78.64 11.54
N LYS A 718 2.13 78.55 12.34
CA LYS A 718 3.29 77.72 12.06
C LYS A 718 3.95 77.19 13.34
N GLY A 719 4.07 75.88 13.47
CA GLY A 719 4.98 75.21 14.41
C GLY A 719 6.09 74.52 13.62
N TYR A 720 7.36 74.79 13.93
CA TYR A 720 8.52 74.27 13.21
C TYR A 720 9.64 73.89 14.17
N CYS A 721 10.32 72.78 13.90
CA CYS A 721 11.59 72.47 14.54
C CYS A 721 12.46 71.55 13.69
N GLU A 722 13.77 71.72 13.80
CA GLU A 722 14.74 70.67 13.48
C GLU A 722 15.02 69.85 14.72
N PHE A 723 14.91 68.54 14.61
CA PHE A 723 15.16 67.65 15.73
C PHE A 723 16.32 66.71 15.43
N PHE A 724 16.98 66.29 16.50
CA PHE A 724 18.05 65.32 16.53
C PHE A 724 17.67 64.20 17.49
N VAL A 725 17.98 62.97 17.11
CA VAL A 725 17.86 61.80 17.97
C VAL A 725 19.26 61.36 18.33
N LYS A 726 19.56 61.34 19.63
CA LYS A 726 20.84 60.85 20.16
C LYS A 726 20.70 60.55 21.66
N ASP A 727 21.50 59.61 22.15
CA ASP A 727 21.66 59.35 23.59
C ASP A 727 20.31 59.13 24.31
N ARG A 728 19.42 58.33 23.70
CA ARG A 728 18.06 58.00 24.20
C ARG A 728 17.14 59.22 24.36
N SER A 729 17.37 60.26 23.56
CA SER A 729 16.57 61.48 23.58
C SER A 729 16.32 62.04 22.19
N VAL A 730 15.18 62.71 22.03
CA VAL A 730 14.87 63.59 20.91
C VAL A 730 15.05 65.01 21.40
N PHE A 731 15.86 65.82 20.74
CA PHE A 731 16.08 67.21 21.13
C PHE A 731 16.09 68.14 19.93
N THR A 732 15.73 69.39 20.18
CA THR A 732 15.73 70.48 19.20
C THR A 732 16.30 71.74 19.85
N GLU A 733 17.01 72.51 19.04
CA GLU A 733 17.61 73.79 19.44
C GLU A 733 16.81 74.99 18.91
N ASN A 734 15.82 74.75 18.04
CA ASN A 734 15.11 75.75 17.25
C ASN A 734 13.61 75.43 17.13
N LEU A 735 12.97 75.06 18.24
CA LEU A 735 11.52 74.95 18.29
C LEU A 735 10.90 76.33 18.19
N THR A 736 10.16 76.59 17.11
CA THR A 736 9.48 77.85 16.84
C THR A 736 7.98 77.59 16.68
N MET A 737 7.14 78.32 17.40
CA MET A 737 5.69 78.30 17.22
C MET A 737 5.17 79.73 17.14
N VAL A 738 4.56 80.08 16.00
CA VAL A 738 4.11 81.44 15.71
C VAL A 738 2.58 81.46 15.66
N SER A 739 1.99 82.40 16.39
CA SER A 739 0.57 82.76 16.32
C SER A 739 0.45 84.28 16.21
N PRO A 740 -0.74 84.83 15.87
CA PRO A 740 -0.94 86.28 15.84
C PRO A 740 -0.68 87.00 17.17
N LEU A 741 -0.81 86.29 18.31
CA LEU A 741 -0.69 86.88 19.66
C LEU A 741 0.68 86.63 20.31
N VAL A 742 1.26 85.45 20.06
CA VAL A 742 2.47 84.98 20.75
C VAL A 742 3.34 84.16 19.81
N SER A 743 4.66 84.40 19.86
CA SER A 743 5.68 83.54 19.30
C SER A 743 6.47 82.87 20.43
N LEU A 744 6.68 81.56 20.32
CA LEU A 744 7.43 80.75 21.27
C LEU A 744 8.66 80.18 20.56
N GLU A 745 9.85 80.49 21.07
CA GLU A 745 11.12 80.06 20.47
C GLU A 745 12.07 79.49 21.50
N GLY A 746 12.59 78.28 21.29
CA GLY A 746 13.49 77.70 22.28
C GLY A 746 13.98 76.31 22.01
N LYS A 747 14.59 75.74 23.04
CA LYS A 747 15.16 74.40 23.04
C LYS A 747 14.21 73.44 23.75
N CYS A 748 14.12 72.21 23.27
CA CYS A 748 13.32 71.17 23.90
C CYS A 748 14.06 69.84 23.79
N LYS A 749 14.08 69.06 24.87
CA LYS A 749 14.64 67.71 24.95
C LYS A 749 13.63 66.79 25.62
N ILE A 750 13.34 65.68 24.95
CA ILE A 750 12.43 64.63 25.40
C ILE A 750 13.21 63.31 25.43
N GLY A 751 13.35 62.70 26.60
CA GLY A 751 13.93 61.37 26.75
C GLY A 751 12.94 60.27 26.31
N PHE A 752 13.47 59.11 25.91
CA PHE A 752 12.64 57.93 25.56
C PHE A 752 11.86 57.38 26.75
N ASP A 753 12.27 57.71 27.97
CA ASP A 753 11.57 57.46 29.23
C ASP A 753 10.44 58.48 29.50
N GLY A 754 10.25 59.45 28.61
CA GLY A 754 9.27 60.53 28.75
C GLY A 754 9.76 61.71 29.59
N SER A 755 11.03 61.73 30.02
CA SER A 755 11.62 62.91 30.68
C SER A 755 11.58 64.12 29.75
N LEU A 756 11.29 65.29 30.32
CA LEU A 756 11.09 66.53 29.56
C LEU A 756 11.96 67.65 30.15
N SER A 757 12.68 68.35 29.27
CA SER A 757 13.41 69.57 29.59
C SER A 757 13.31 70.53 28.42
N ALA A 758 12.66 71.67 28.60
CA ALA A 758 12.58 72.71 27.58
C ALA A 758 12.80 74.10 28.19
N ALA A 759 13.27 75.03 27.36
CA ALA A 759 13.40 76.44 27.70
C ALA A 759 12.86 77.25 26.53
N MET A 760 11.67 77.83 26.73
CA MET A 760 10.94 78.57 25.69
C MET A 760 10.98 80.06 25.96
N ASN A 761 11.54 80.83 25.02
CA ASN A 761 11.42 82.28 25.00
C ASN A 761 10.03 82.66 24.49
N VAL A 762 9.36 83.53 25.24
CA VAL A 762 8.06 84.08 24.87
C VAL A 762 8.28 85.45 24.25
N GLN A 763 7.76 85.66 23.05
CA GLN A 763 7.67 86.95 22.39
C GLN A 763 6.18 87.27 22.15
N LEU A 764 5.76 88.48 22.50
CA LEU A 764 4.40 88.96 22.28
C LEU A 764 4.36 89.84 21.04
N SER A 765 3.27 89.79 20.28
CA SER A 765 3.08 90.67 19.12
C SER A 765 2.76 92.10 19.55
N GLU A 766 3.39 93.10 18.93
CA GLU A 766 3.14 94.52 19.21
C GLU A 766 1.73 94.98 18.77
N GLU A 767 1.14 94.33 17.75
CA GLU A 767 -0.13 94.74 17.12
C GLU A 767 -1.40 94.40 17.94
N THR A 768 -1.28 93.65 19.04
CA THR A 768 -2.44 93.15 19.81
C THR A 768 -2.40 93.49 21.30
N MET A 769 -1.59 94.48 21.70
CA MET A 769 -1.53 94.95 23.08
C MET A 769 -2.88 95.57 23.54
N PRO A 770 -3.42 95.20 24.72
CA PRO A 770 -4.64 95.82 25.24
C PRO A 770 -4.44 97.32 25.51
N GLU A 771 -5.35 98.17 25.00
CA GLU A 771 -5.22 99.63 25.16
C GLU A 771 -5.40 100.13 26.62
N THR A 772 -5.96 99.31 27.52
CA THR A 772 -6.23 99.66 28.92
C THR A 772 -5.97 98.50 29.91
N GLY A 773 -5.51 98.84 31.13
CA GLY A 773 -5.35 97.93 32.28
C GLY A 773 -3.92 97.82 32.86
N THR A 774 -3.78 97.23 34.04
CA THR A 774 -2.53 97.00 34.81
C THR A 774 -1.43 96.25 34.03
N PHE A 775 -1.78 95.59 32.92
CA PHE A 775 -0.85 94.91 32.03
C PHE A 775 -0.02 95.89 31.18
N LYS A 776 -0.59 97.05 30.81
CA LYS A 776 0.10 98.12 30.07
C LYS A 776 1.17 98.80 30.94
N ASP A 777 0.89 99.01 32.22
CA ASP A 777 1.85 99.61 33.16
C ASP A 777 3.07 98.70 33.39
N PHE A 778 2.84 97.37 33.39
CA PHE A 778 3.90 96.38 33.52
C PHE A 778 4.78 96.27 32.26
N THR A 779 4.19 96.38 31.06
CA THR A 779 4.92 96.30 29.79
C THR A 779 5.64 97.59 29.42
N THR A 780 5.13 98.76 29.82
CA THR A 780 5.79 100.06 29.59
C THR A 780 7.12 100.16 30.37
N ALA A 781 7.24 99.50 31.53
CA ALA A 781 8.50 99.40 32.29
C ALA A 781 9.56 98.49 31.63
N LEU A 782 9.19 97.67 30.64
CA LEU A 782 10.04 96.70 29.94
C LEU A 782 10.53 97.18 28.56
N MET A 783 10.07 98.34 28.07
CA MET A 783 10.34 98.86 26.71
C MET A 783 11.81 99.23 26.40
N GLY A 784 12.74 99.03 27.34
CA GLY A 784 14.17 99.27 27.11
C GLY A 784 14.95 98.10 26.49
N VAL A 785 14.34 96.90 26.35
CA VAL A 785 15.06 95.69 25.91
C VAL A 785 14.33 95.03 24.73
N PRO A 786 14.93 94.98 23.52
CA PRO A 786 14.30 94.33 22.39
C PRO A 786 14.23 92.80 22.57
N GLY A 787 13.02 92.23 22.40
CA GLY A 787 12.84 90.86 21.91
C GLY A 787 12.66 89.70 22.90
N ARG A 788 12.54 89.90 24.22
CA ARG A 788 12.23 88.78 25.17
C ARG A 788 11.29 89.20 26.29
N PHE A 789 10.05 88.71 26.28
CA PHE A 789 9.07 88.95 27.36
C PHE A 789 9.38 88.10 28.60
N ALA A 790 9.58 86.79 28.40
CA ALA A 790 9.88 85.85 29.47
C ALA A 790 10.52 84.57 28.95
N VAL A 791 11.13 83.80 29.85
CA VAL A 791 11.57 82.43 29.60
C VAL A 791 10.72 81.48 30.44
N ILE A 792 10.18 80.44 29.80
CA ILE A 792 9.46 79.36 30.47
C ILE A 792 10.36 78.13 30.46
N ASP A 793 10.86 77.78 31.64
CA ASP A 793 11.52 76.50 31.84
C ASP A 793 10.45 75.43 32.07
N ILE A 794 10.50 74.37 31.27
CA ILE A 794 9.61 73.21 31.37
C ILE A 794 10.45 72.01 31.81
N SER A 795 10.04 71.34 32.87
CA SER A 795 10.70 70.16 33.42
C SER A 795 9.69 69.06 33.75
N GLY A 796 10.13 67.92 34.30
CA GLY A 796 9.26 66.81 34.66
C GLY A 796 9.12 65.78 33.54
N SER A 797 7.88 65.40 33.19
CA SER A 797 7.60 64.40 32.16
C SER A 797 6.59 64.89 31.13
N LEU A 798 6.56 64.29 29.94
CA LEU A 798 5.60 64.65 28.89
C LEU A 798 4.11 64.50 29.32
N GLN A 799 3.83 63.60 30.26
CA GLN A 799 2.49 63.38 30.80
C GLN A 799 2.13 64.38 31.91
N LYS A 800 3.13 64.81 32.69
CA LYS A 800 3.00 65.75 33.80
C LYS A 800 4.15 66.77 33.74
N PRO A 801 4.05 67.79 32.87
CA PRO A 801 5.05 68.83 32.78
C PRO A 801 4.91 69.82 33.94
N GLU A 802 6.05 70.32 34.41
CA GLU A 802 6.16 71.36 35.42
C GLU A 802 6.74 72.62 34.79
N PHE A 803 6.13 73.77 35.09
CA PHE A 803 6.45 75.04 34.45
C PHE A 803 7.01 76.04 35.46
N LYS A 804 8.16 76.63 35.15
CA LYS A 804 8.76 77.72 35.92
C LYS A 804 8.92 78.96 35.04
N PHE A 805 8.19 80.00 35.38
CA PHE A 805 8.23 81.27 34.67
C PHE A 805 9.37 82.15 35.23
N LYS A 806 10.25 82.62 34.35
CA LYS A 806 11.31 83.58 34.67
C LYS A 806 11.10 84.84 33.83
N THR A 807 10.79 85.94 34.50
CA THR A 807 10.83 87.28 33.89
C THR A 807 12.28 87.63 33.57
N ALA A 808 12.55 88.33 32.47
CA ALA A 808 13.89 88.75 32.05
C ALA A 808 14.63 89.68 33.06
N MET A 809 13.98 90.08 34.15
CA MET A 809 14.44 91.06 35.14
C MET A 809 15.60 90.62 36.07
N LEU A 810 15.91 89.33 36.20
CA LEU A 810 16.80 88.85 37.28
C LEU A 810 18.31 88.92 37.00
N GLU A 811 18.76 89.06 35.75
CA GLU A 811 20.20 89.25 35.46
C GLU A 811 20.65 90.71 35.54
N VAL A 812 19.74 91.66 35.33
CA VAL A 812 20.05 93.10 35.41
C VAL A 812 20.21 93.56 36.87
N ILE A 813 19.44 92.98 37.81
CA ILE A 813 19.51 93.39 39.23
C ILE A 813 20.81 92.90 39.90
N LYS A 814 21.38 91.75 39.50
CA LYS A 814 22.70 91.32 40.02
C LYS A 814 23.85 92.22 39.56
N GLY A 815 23.74 92.86 38.39
CA GLY A 815 24.70 93.87 37.92
C GLY A 815 24.56 95.22 38.62
N ILE A 816 23.39 95.51 39.20
CA ILE A 816 23.09 96.80 39.87
C ILE A 816 23.29 96.72 41.39
N THR A 817 23.14 95.54 42.01
CA THR A 817 23.42 95.38 43.46
C THR A 817 24.92 95.27 43.80
N GLY A 818 25.79 95.06 42.81
CA GLY A 818 27.25 95.12 43.00
C GLY A 818 27.83 96.53 42.96
N SER A 819 27.14 97.49 42.32
CA SER A 819 27.66 98.85 42.10
C SER A 819 27.07 99.93 43.01
N VAL A 820 26.09 99.58 43.86
CA VAL A 820 25.40 100.53 44.75
C VAL A 820 25.71 100.30 46.24
N ILE A 821 26.41 99.23 46.61
CA ILE A 821 26.82 98.98 48.00
C ILE A 821 28.29 99.36 48.29
N GLU A 822 29.14 99.61 47.28
CA GLU A 822 30.50 100.13 47.49
C GLU A 822 30.62 101.67 47.57
N ASN A 823 29.55 102.44 47.31
CA ASN A 823 29.59 103.91 47.33
C ASN A 823 28.85 104.58 48.50
N ILE A 824 28.38 103.81 49.50
CA ILE A 824 27.71 104.37 50.70
C ILE A 824 28.41 103.99 52.03
N PHE A 825 29.33 103.02 52.07
CA PHE A 825 30.20 102.79 53.23
C PHE A 825 31.57 102.19 52.82
N GLY A 826 32.62 103.02 52.79
CA GLY A 826 34.01 102.53 52.73
C GLY A 826 35.00 103.53 52.16
N GLN A 827 35.82 104.12 53.05
CA GLN A 827 37.11 104.74 52.73
C GLN A 827 38.14 103.71 52.27
#